data_AF-A0A3D8QNC6-F1
#
_entry.id   AF-A0A3D8QNC6-F1
#
_cell.length_a   1.000
_cell.length_b   1.000
_cell.length_c   1.000
_cell.angle_alpha   90.00
_cell.angle_beta   90.00
_cell.angle_gamma   90.00
#
_symmetry.space_group_name_H-M   'P 1'
#
loop_
_entity.id
_entity.type
_entity.pdbx_description
1 polymer ?
#
loop_
_entity_poly.entity_id
_entity_poly.type
_entity_poly.pdbx_seq_one_letter_code
_entity_poly.pdbx_strand_id
1 'polypeptide(L)'
;MVGGNPKHDVYGFRFWNEPGAFAEDLVSGAGGRLCGVVAAVVRAGFTICGPEYLSMIAAETANPRPVIRRAYKTFLARVLLFFVGGALCIGIVIPYDDPTLATLLDAGVSTGAASPYVISMQRLGIAGLGSVVNAGIMISLDMGSLGLAVALFAGSAAGFGELGEGHGLPRRPHHGQPTPQPLLRQPHVHPLPPGAESPGYIPGYAPVQREIPALHLIHCRRQHGNPDPIAGVRFIRGPAQQLGYHTSYLKIQGNQASTMDLTTLLTLLLLSVAIYILRTIYTTLTSPLSPIPGPKLFALTKWRLALQDYRGTRTTHMQSLHSQYGDAVRIGPNEVSFNTLSALRTIYGAGTVFQRTDFYRMFDVYGRPCRPMLMKTERKRLLNHAYSKTSILSPTNAAMIEEKTRLFLELVAREADGHGNLEIFNALHYFSLDSITAFLYGKGGDDKAFARGPTSALSPASADRSLLNDIVDPARRNLSWFTIHFPALTGWLYTRAGLLNSIITSLDLLPMRRPSTYSGIRNHALQAAQEINEAATQTGVVNPDECITERLLAAMQREQRQGKSKIDLLGVAAEAADHLLAGIDTTADTLMWAIFLLSRPENRKYQDTLRAEIRALHVNGKENGSVDPVVADKLPYLDAVIKETLRLFAPLPGTEPRLAESDTVIDGYVIPAGTVGVQGSRDV
;
A
#
# COMPACT_ATOMS: atom_id res chain seq x y z
N MET A 1 7.86 20.88 48.17
CA MET A 1 9.26 20.40 48.08
C MET A 1 10.10 20.83 49.27
N VAL A 2 9.91 22.04 49.81
CA VAL A 2 10.61 22.58 50.99
C VAL A 2 9.79 22.50 52.29
N GLY A 3 8.96 21.46 52.48
CA GLY A 3 8.19 21.27 53.74
C GLY A 3 6.78 21.87 53.79
N GLY A 4 6.27 22.45 52.69
CA GLY A 4 4.90 23.01 52.61
C GLY A 4 3.79 21.99 52.31
N ASN A 5 4.02 20.69 52.47
CA ASN A 5 2.99 19.65 52.31
C ASN A 5 2.24 19.43 53.64
N PRO A 6 1.05 18.80 53.64
CA PRO A 6 0.31 18.47 54.87
C PRO A 6 1.08 17.59 55.87
N LYS A 7 2.15 16.93 55.41
CA LYS A 7 3.04 16.10 56.22
C LYS A 7 4.25 16.87 56.80
N HIS A 8 4.39 18.16 56.50
CA HIS A 8 5.53 19.02 56.86
C HIS A 8 6.92 18.41 56.54
N ASP A 9 7.01 17.57 55.51
CA ASP A 9 8.21 16.85 55.12
C ASP A 9 8.94 17.56 53.96
N VAL A 10 10.27 17.66 54.05
CA VAL A 10 11.16 18.19 53.02
C VAL A 10 11.62 17.03 52.13
N TYR A 11 10.83 16.75 51.09
CA TYR A 11 11.05 15.62 50.16
C TYR A 11 11.89 15.97 48.94
N GLY A 12 12.23 17.25 48.72
CA GLY A 12 13.01 17.67 47.56
C GLY A 12 14.36 16.96 47.45
N PHE A 13 14.63 16.34 46.29
CA PHE A 13 15.89 15.69 45.89
C PHE A 13 16.29 14.47 46.72
N ARG A 14 15.42 13.97 47.60
CA ARG A 14 15.67 12.76 48.40
C ARG A 14 15.97 11.55 47.51
N PHE A 15 15.18 11.37 46.45
CA PHE A 15 15.31 10.26 45.50
C PHE A 15 16.46 10.40 44.49
N TRP A 16 17.11 11.57 44.48
CA TRP A 16 18.25 11.83 43.60
C TRP A 16 19.52 11.10 44.06
N ASN A 17 19.62 10.83 45.37
CA ASN A 17 20.74 10.10 45.97
C ASN A 17 20.41 8.60 46.13
N GLU A 18 19.20 8.25 46.59
CA GLU A 18 18.75 6.87 46.77
C GLU A 18 17.29 6.74 46.31
N PRO A 19 16.97 5.94 45.26
CA PRO A 19 17.79 4.98 44.52
C PRO A 19 18.75 5.59 43.48
N GLY A 20 18.67 6.90 43.24
CA GLY A 20 19.50 7.61 42.27
C GLY A 20 18.68 8.29 41.18
N ALA A 21 19.25 9.31 40.55
CA ALA A 21 18.55 10.13 39.54
C ALA A 21 18.31 9.45 38.20
N PHE A 22 19.13 8.45 37.84
CA PHE A 22 19.14 7.83 36.53
C PHE A 22 19.11 6.31 36.64
N ALA A 23 18.13 5.69 36.00
CA ALA A 23 18.04 4.24 35.89
C ALA A 23 19.10 3.69 34.93
N GLU A 24 19.66 2.54 35.28
CA GLU A 24 20.57 1.79 34.40
C GLU A 24 19.77 1.02 33.34
N ASP A 25 20.21 1.10 32.08
CA ASP A 25 19.61 0.36 30.97
C ASP A 25 20.72 -0.38 30.19
N LEU A 26 20.44 -1.62 29.76
CA LEU A 26 21.30 -2.54 29.00
C LEU A 26 22.62 -3.01 29.64
N VAL A 27 23.33 -2.14 30.37
CA VAL A 27 24.63 -2.41 31.01
C VAL A 27 24.58 -1.85 32.43
N SER A 28 25.40 -2.35 33.35
CA SER A 28 25.48 -1.80 34.71
C SER A 28 26.50 -0.65 34.83
N GLY A 29 26.32 0.20 35.84
CA GLY A 29 27.23 1.31 36.15
C GLY A 29 27.02 2.56 35.29
N ALA A 30 28.06 3.39 35.17
CA ALA A 30 27.97 4.70 34.50
C ALA A 30 27.55 4.61 33.01
N GLY A 31 28.02 3.57 32.31
CA GLY A 31 27.59 3.29 30.94
C GLY A 31 26.11 2.92 30.85
N GLY A 32 25.60 2.16 31.82
CA GLY A 32 24.19 1.83 31.96
C GLY A 32 23.27 3.03 32.14
N ARG A 33 23.67 3.96 33.02
CA ARG A 33 22.91 5.21 33.25
C ARG A 33 22.88 6.09 32.01
N LEU A 34 23.98 6.14 31.25
CA LEU A 34 24.01 6.85 29.97
C LEU A 34 23.06 6.21 28.95
N CYS A 35 23.08 4.88 28.83
CA CYS A 35 22.14 4.14 27.98
C CYS A 35 20.68 4.42 28.36
N GLY A 36 20.37 4.46 29.67
CA GLY A 36 19.03 4.78 30.15
C GLY A 36 18.57 6.20 29.79
N VAL A 37 19.47 7.18 29.89
CA VAL A 37 19.21 8.56 29.44
C VAL A 37 18.97 8.60 27.93
N VAL A 38 19.80 7.93 27.13
CA VAL A 38 19.66 7.88 25.67
C VAL A 38 18.33 7.19 25.30
N ALA A 39 18.00 6.07 25.93
CA ALA A 39 16.73 5.37 25.70
C ALA A 39 15.51 6.25 26.04
N ALA A 40 15.58 7.01 27.15
CA ALA A 40 14.54 7.96 27.54
C ALA A 40 14.41 9.11 26.52
N VAL A 41 15.52 9.68 26.04
CA VAL A 41 15.51 10.72 25.00
C VAL A 41 14.94 10.20 23.67
N VAL A 42 15.30 8.98 23.27
CA VAL A 42 14.75 8.35 22.06
C VAL A 42 13.24 8.15 22.19
N ARG A 43 12.76 7.64 23.32
CA ARG A 43 11.31 7.48 23.58
C ARG A 43 10.59 8.84 23.63
N ALA A 44 11.19 9.84 24.28
CA ALA A 44 10.64 11.19 24.33
C ALA A 44 10.59 11.86 22.95
N GLY A 45 11.57 11.60 22.09
CA GLY A 45 11.61 12.10 20.71
C GLY A 45 10.40 11.71 19.87
N PHE A 46 9.77 10.56 20.15
CA PHE A 46 8.53 10.14 19.49
C PHE A 46 7.26 10.82 20.05
N THR A 47 7.36 11.52 21.18
CA THR A 47 6.22 12.18 21.83
C THR A 47 6.14 13.69 21.55
N ILE A 48 7.17 14.27 20.92
CA ILE A 48 7.21 15.70 20.57
C ILE A 48 6.62 15.90 19.16
N CYS A 49 5.34 16.27 19.10
CA CYS A 49 4.71 16.89 17.93
C CYS A 49 4.36 18.33 18.32
N GLY A 50 4.98 19.33 17.71
CA GLY A 50 4.87 20.71 18.20
C GLY A 50 5.44 21.76 17.25
N PRO A 51 6.73 21.66 16.87
CA PRO A 51 7.35 22.58 15.91
C PRO A 51 6.67 22.59 14.53
N GLU A 52 6.09 21.46 14.14
CA GLU A 52 5.41 21.25 12.85
C GLU A 52 4.10 22.06 12.77
N TYR A 53 3.39 22.24 13.89
CA TYR A 53 2.16 23.03 13.95
C TYR A 53 2.42 24.52 13.71
N LEU A 54 3.53 25.04 14.25
CA LEU A 54 3.98 26.42 13.99
C LEU A 54 4.32 26.64 12.51
N SER A 55 4.89 25.62 11.84
CA SER A 55 5.16 25.65 10.41
C SER A 55 3.87 25.66 9.58
N MET A 56 2.84 24.93 10.01
CA MET A 56 1.56 24.86 9.30
C MET A 56 0.82 26.20 9.31
N ILE A 57 0.83 26.91 10.46
CA ILE A 57 0.14 28.20 10.60
C ILE A 57 0.88 29.33 9.85
N ALA A 58 2.16 29.14 9.51
CA ALA A 58 2.93 30.13 8.76
C ALA A 58 2.34 30.45 7.38
N ALA A 59 1.65 29.49 6.75
CA ALA A 59 1.00 29.68 5.45
C ALA A 59 -0.24 30.60 5.54
N GLU A 60 -0.85 30.71 6.71
CA GLU A 60 -2.11 31.47 6.94
C GLU A 60 -1.90 32.74 7.77
N THR A 61 -0.66 33.00 8.20
CA THR A 61 -0.35 34.17 9.02
C THR A 61 -0.21 35.41 8.13
N ALA A 62 -1.06 36.43 8.33
CA ALA A 62 -1.06 37.67 7.55
C ALA A 62 0.31 38.39 7.45
N ASN A 63 1.17 38.24 8.46
CA ASN A 63 2.55 38.74 8.41
C ASN A 63 3.53 37.71 9.01
N PRO A 64 3.93 36.70 8.22
CA PRO A 64 4.57 35.50 8.75
C PRO A 64 6.00 35.78 9.24
N ARG A 65 6.74 36.67 8.56
CA ARG A 65 8.15 36.95 8.86
C ARG A 65 8.40 37.41 10.31
N PRO A 66 7.70 38.42 10.87
CA PRO A 66 7.90 38.83 12.26
C PRO A 66 7.15 37.94 13.27
N VAL A 67 5.96 37.45 12.94
CA VAL A 67 5.09 36.71 13.88
C VAL A 67 5.61 35.30 14.12
N ILE A 68 5.87 34.55 13.05
CA ILE A 68 6.39 33.18 13.15
C ILE A 68 7.77 33.18 13.79
N ARG A 69 8.63 34.15 13.46
CA ARG A 69 9.95 34.30 14.11
C ARG A 69 9.84 34.53 15.61
N ARG A 70 8.90 35.34 16.09
CA ARG A 70 8.66 35.53 17.54
C ARG A 70 8.11 34.27 18.18
N ALA A 71 7.17 33.61 17.51
CA ALA A 71 6.55 32.37 18.00
C ALA A 71 7.59 31.26 18.20
N TYR A 72 8.46 30.99 17.21
CA TYR A 72 9.56 30.02 17.35
C TYR A 72 10.54 30.38 18.48
N LYS A 73 10.88 31.67 18.64
CA LYS A 73 11.78 32.10 19.72
C LYS A 73 11.18 31.86 21.10
N THR A 74 9.87 32.01 21.26
CA THR A 74 9.19 31.77 22.54
C THR A 74 8.86 30.30 22.80
N PHE A 75 8.71 29.50 21.74
CA PHE A 75 8.36 28.08 21.84
C PHE A 75 9.43 27.27 22.56
N LEU A 76 10.70 27.42 22.16
CA LEU A 76 11.81 26.62 22.71
C LEU A 76 11.95 26.78 24.23
N ALA A 77 11.95 28.01 24.73
CA ALA A 77 12.08 28.25 26.18
C ALA A 77 10.88 27.69 26.96
N ARG A 78 9.66 27.73 26.39
CA ARG A 78 8.46 27.17 27.02
C ARG A 78 8.50 25.65 27.08
N VAL A 79 8.88 24.98 25.99
CA VAL A 79 9.02 23.52 25.98
C VAL A 79 10.08 23.07 26.99
N LEU A 80 11.23 23.74 27.04
CA LEU A 80 12.26 23.45 28.03
C LEU A 80 11.75 23.67 29.46
N LEU A 81 11.08 24.79 29.74
CA LEU A 81 10.56 25.08 31.07
C LEU A 81 9.49 24.07 31.53
N PHE A 82 8.52 23.74 30.68
CA PHE A 82 7.39 22.90 31.07
C PHE A 82 7.71 21.40 31.01
N PHE A 83 8.43 20.93 30.00
CA PHE A 83 8.70 19.49 29.83
C PHE A 83 9.95 19.05 30.59
N VAL A 84 11.07 19.77 30.42
CA VAL A 84 12.31 19.42 31.16
C VAL A 84 12.16 19.81 32.63
N GLY A 85 11.63 21.00 32.90
CA GLY A 85 11.32 21.42 34.27
C GLY A 85 10.23 20.56 34.94
N GLY A 86 9.20 20.16 34.21
CA GLY A 86 8.17 19.23 34.71
C GLY A 86 8.71 17.83 35.01
N ALA A 87 9.52 17.28 34.11
CA ALA A 87 10.19 15.98 34.31
C ALA A 87 11.13 16.02 35.53
N LEU A 88 11.89 17.12 35.70
CA LEU A 88 12.71 17.35 36.89
C LEU A 88 11.84 17.40 38.15
N CYS A 89 10.75 18.17 38.14
CA CYS A 89 9.82 18.26 39.27
C CYS A 89 9.22 16.88 39.65
N ILE A 90 8.88 16.01 38.68
CA ILE A 90 8.38 14.67 38.98
C ILE A 90 9.50 13.77 39.51
N GLY A 91 10.66 13.73 38.85
CA GLY A 91 11.77 12.85 39.21
C GLY A 91 12.34 13.12 40.61
N ILE A 92 12.14 14.34 41.11
CA ILE A 92 12.50 14.73 42.48
C ILE A 92 11.49 14.17 43.51
N VAL A 93 10.23 13.94 43.10
CA VAL A 93 9.11 13.63 44.01
C VAL A 93 8.74 12.15 44.00
N ILE A 94 8.95 11.44 42.89
CA ILE A 94 8.70 10.00 42.76
C ILE A 94 9.98 9.31 42.29
N PRO A 95 10.45 8.27 42.99
CA PRO A 95 11.60 7.49 42.54
C PRO A 95 11.22 6.65 41.30
N TYR A 96 12.18 6.38 40.41
CA TYR A 96 11.89 5.68 39.16
C TYR A 96 11.48 4.20 39.36
N ASP A 97 11.81 3.60 40.50
CA ASP A 97 11.57 2.20 40.88
C ASP A 97 10.28 2.00 41.69
N ASP A 98 9.38 2.98 41.64
CA ASP A 98 8.18 2.97 42.46
C ASP A 98 7.23 1.79 42.13
N PRO A 99 6.81 0.97 43.13
CA PRO A 99 5.97 -0.20 42.87
C PRO A 99 4.56 0.16 42.39
N THR A 100 4.04 1.33 42.75
CA THR A 100 2.74 1.81 42.23
C THR A 100 2.87 2.20 40.76
N LEU A 101 4.00 2.83 40.39
CA LEU A 101 4.29 3.16 39.00
C LEU A 101 4.53 1.90 38.14
N ALA A 102 5.30 0.93 38.65
CA ALA A 102 5.61 -0.32 37.96
C ALA A 102 4.36 -1.16 37.69
N THR A 103 3.50 -1.33 38.70
CA THR A 103 2.23 -2.08 38.54
C THR A 103 1.27 -1.44 37.54
N LEU A 104 1.22 -0.11 37.48
CA LEU A 104 0.38 0.61 36.51
C LEU A 104 0.93 0.56 35.08
N LEU A 105 2.26 0.55 34.92
CA LEU A 105 2.92 0.35 33.63
C LEU A 105 2.70 -1.06 33.09
N ASP A 106 2.83 -2.08 33.95
CA ASP A 106 2.62 -3.49 33.57
C ASP A 106 1.15 -3.82 33.28
N ALA A 107 0.22 -3.14 33.96
CA ALA A 107 -1.22 -3.30 33.74
C ALA A 107 -1.73 -2.63 32.46
N GLY A 108 -0.92 -1.81 31.77
CA GLY A 108 -1.29 -1.14 30.52
C GLY A 108 -2.46 -0.15 30.66
N VAL A 109 -2.73 0.35 31.87
CA VAL A 109 -3.88 1.20 32.17
C VAL A 109 -3.58 2.66 31.84
N SER A 110 -4.12 3.18 30.74
CA SER A 110 -3.94 4.57 30.28
C SER A 110 -5.00 5.54 30.83
N THR A 111 -5.20 5.56 32.15
CA THR A 111 -6.13 6.53 32.80
C THR A 111 -5.37 7.71 33.41
N GLY A 112 -6.02 8.88 33.54
CA GLY A 112 -5.42 10.06 34.21
C GLY A 112 -4.99 9.79 35.67
N ALA A 113 -5.54 8.75 36.31
CA ALA A 113 -5.14 8.28 37.63
C ALA A 113 -3.74 7.63 37.65
N ALA A 114 -3.25 7.15 36.50
CA ALA A 114 -1.90 6.57 36.35
C ALA A 114 -0.82 7.63 36.09
N SER A 115 -1.18 8.92 36.06
CA SER A 115 -0.23 10.01 35.88
C SER A 115 0.71 10.14 37.10
N PRO A 116 2.04 10.20 36.90
CA PRO A 116 3.00 10.44 37.99
C PRO A 116 2.68 11.71 38.81
N TYR A 117 2.10 12.73 38.18
CA TYR A 117 1.66 13.94 38.88
C TYR A 117 0.56 13.63 39.91
N VAL A 118 -0.44 12.83 39.54
CA VAL A 118 -1.57 12.47 40.42
C VAL A 118 -1.12 11.53 41.53
N ILE A 119 -0.27 10.56 41.21
CA ILE A 119 0.33 9.63 42.17
C ILE A 119 1.10 10.41 43.26
N SER A 120 1.85 11.44 42.86
CA SER A 120 2.59 12.28 43.82
C SER A 120 1.67 13.03 44.78
N MET A 121 0.56 13.56 44.28
CA MET A 121 -0.40 14.35 45.07
C MET A 121 -1.17 13.48 46.06
N GLN A 122 -1.54 12.26 45.66
CA GLN A 122 -2.18 11.28 46.54
C GLN A 122 -1.26 10.85 47.68
N ARG A 123 0.02 10.57 47.38
CA ARG A 123 1.01 10.21 48.41
C ARG A 123 1.27 11.32 49.42
N LEU A 124 1.23 12.57 48.97
CA LEU A 124 1.38 13.75 49.81
C LEU A 124 0.13 14.04 50.66
N GLY A 125 -0.98 13.31 50.44
CA GLY A 125 -2.21 13.46 51.20
C GLY A 125 -2.97 14.76 50.90
N ILE A 126 -2.75 15.36 49.73
CA ILE A 126 -3.38 16.63 49.35
C ILE A 126 -4.75 16.33 48.72
N ALA A 127 -5.82 16.51 49.50
CA ALA A 127 -7.18 16.25 49.06
C ALA A 127 -7.59 17.17 47.89
N GLY A 128 -8.24 16.60 46.87
CA GLY A 128 -8.79 17.33 45.71
C GLY A 128 -7.80 17.76 44.62
N LEU A 129 -6.50 17.87 44.92
CA LEU A 129 -5.49 18.37 43.97
C LEU A 129 -5.31 17.47 42.74
N GLY A 130 -5.38 16.15 42.92
CA GLY A 130 -5.32 15.20 41.80
C GLY A 130 -6.46 15.38 40.80
N SER A 131 -7.67 15.69 41.28
CA SER A 131 -8.83 15.96 40.43
C SER A 131 -8.70 17.29 39.69
N VAL A 132 -8.13 18.32 40.33
CA VAL A 132 -7.85 19.63 39.69
C VAL A 132 -6.82 19.48 38.58
N VAL A 133 -5.77 18.70 38.80
CA VAL A 133 -4.73 18.46 37.78
C VAL A 133 -5.28 17.60 36.64
N ASN A 134 -6.09 16.59 36.93
CA ASN A 134 -6.79 15.83 35.89
C ASN A 134 -7.75 16.72 35.10
N ALA A 135 -8.51 17.61 35.75
CA ALA A 135 -9.35 18.58 35.06
C ALA A 135 -8.51 19.55 34.21
N GLY A 136 -7.37 20.04 34.71
CA GLY A 136 -6.46 20.89 33.95
C GLY A 136 -5.84 20.19 32.74
N ILE A 137 -5.46 18.92 32.87
CA ILE A 137 -4.98 18.09 31.75
C ILE A 137 -6.10 17.88 30.74
N MET A 138 -7.32 17.52 31.18
CA MET A 138 -8.47 17.35 30.30
C MET A 138 -8.84 18.67 29.59
N ILE A 139 -8.85 19.79 30.30
CA ILE A 139 -9.07 21.13 29.72
C ILE A 139 -7.95 21.49 28.75
N SER A 140 -6.69 21.12 29.02
CA SER A 140 -5.59 21.38 28.07
C SER A 140 -5.69 20.52 26.81
N LEU A 141 -6.19 19.29 26.93
CA LEU A 141 -6.45 18.40 25.79
C LEU A 141 -7.65 18.90 24.97
N ASP A 142 -8.72 19.34 25.63
CA ASP A 142 -9.89 19.98 25.01
C ASP A 142 -9.53 21.34 24.39
N MET A 143 -8.71 22.15 25.04
CA MET A 143 -8.25 23.45 24.52
C MET A 143 -7.22 23.30 23.40
N GLY A 144 -6.41 22.24 23.40
CA GLY A 144 -5.51 21.93 22.30
C GLY A 144 -6.26 21.49 21.04
N SER A 145 -7.32 20.70 21.22
CA SER A 145 -8.22 20.29 20.14
C SER A 145 -9.19 21.40 19.71
N LEU A 146 -9.66 22.24 20.64
CA LEU A 146 -10.41 23.47 20.35
C LEU A 146 -9.51 24.55 19.73
N GLY A 147 -8.24 24.65 20.10
CA GLY A 147 -7.26 25.54 19.49
C GLY A 147 -6.91 25.12 18.06
N LEU A 148 -6.87 23.81 17.80
CA LEU A 148 -6.80 23.26 16.45
C LEU A 148 -8.08 23.56 15.66
N ALA A 149 -9.26 23.37 16.26
CA ALA A 149 -10.54 23.70 15.65
C ALA A 149 -10.67 25.20 15.37
N VAL A 150 -10.24 26.08 16.27
CA VAL A 150 -10.28 27.55 16.15
C VAL A 150 -9.21 28.05 15.18
N ALA A 151 -8.03 27.43 15.08
CA ALA A 151 -7.06 27.74 14.03
C ALA A 151 -7.62 27.39 12.65
N LEU A 152 -8.27 26.22 12.51
CA LEU A 152 -8.95 25.80 11.28
C LEU A 152 -10.19 26.67 10.97
N PHE A 153 -10.92 27.12 12.00
CA PHE A 153 -12.11 27.97 11.84
C PHE A 153 -11.74 29.44 11.55
N ALA A 154 -10.66 29.96 12.14
CA ALA A 154 -10.16 31.31 11.89
C ALA A 154 -9.51 31.44 10.51
N GLY A 155 -8.81 30.41 10.03
CA GLY A 155 -8.33 30.32 8.64
C GLY A 155 -9.50 30.34 7.64
N SER A 156 -10.61 29.69 7.98
CA SER A 156 -11.84 29.72 7.16
C SER A 156 -12.57 31.07 7.21
N ALA A 157 -12.66 31.71 8.39
CA ALA A 157 -13.35 32.99 8.56
C ALA A 157 -12.60 34.19 7.92
N ALA A 158 -11.26 34.15 7.86
CA ALA A 158 -10.47 35.16 7.15
C ALA A 158 -10.70 35.09 5.62
N GLY A 159 -10.88 33.90 5.06
CA GLY A 159 -11.28 33.71 3.65
C GLY A 159 -12.70 34.19 3.33
N PHE A 160 -13.62 34.12 4.30
CA PHE A 160 -14.98 34.66 4.15
C PHE A 160 -15.03 36.20 4.28
N GLY A 161 -14.07 36.83 4.98
CA GLY A 161 -13.95 38.29 5.07
C GLY A 161 -13.53 38.95 3.76
N GLU A 162 -12.72 38.27 2.93
CA GLU A 162 -12.32 38.75 1.60
C GLU A 162 -13.39 38.52 0.51
N LEU A 163 -14.42 37.71 0.79
CA LEU A 163 -15.58 37.53 -0.08
C LEU A 163 -16.75 38.50 0.22
N GLY A 164 -16.62 39.35 1.25
CA GLY A 164 -17.65 40.30 1.69
C GLY A 164 -17.53 41.73 1.15
N GLU A 165 -16.37 42.14 0.64
CA GLU A 165 -16.17 43.46 -0.01
C GLU A 165 -16.05 43.32 -1.53
N GLY A 166 -17.17 43.01 -2.17
CA GLY A 166 -17.24 42.81 -3.62
C GLY A 166 -18.51 43.34 -4.28
N HIS A 167 -19.23 44.29 -3.68
CA HIS A 167 -20.32 45.00 -4.35
C HIS A 167 -19.96 46.46 -4.67
N GLY A 168 -19.49 46.63 -5.91
CA GLY A 168 -19.67 47.77 -6.82
C GLY A 168 -19.73 49.21 -6.29
N LEU A 169 -18.64 49.95 -6.48
CA LEU A 169 -18.65 51.37 -6.86
C LEU A 169 -17.54 51.65 -7.92
N PRO A 170 -17.77 52.54 -8.91
CA PRO A 170 -17.00 52.56 -10.15
C PRO A 170 -15.71 53.40 -10.03
N ARG A 171 -14.57 52.85 -10.48
CA ARG A 171 -13.34 53.64 -10.71
C ARG A 171 -13.23 54.03 -12.19
N ARG A 172 -13.03 55.34 -12.42
CA ARG A 172 -12.75 55.99 -13.71
C ARG A 172 -11.39 55.58 -14.30
N PRO A 173 -11.16 55.79 -15.62
CA PRO A 173 -10.11 55.13 -16.38
C PRO A 173 -8.78 55.90 -16.33
N HIS A 174 -7.67 55.16 -16.28
CA HIS A 174 -6.36 55.69 -16.68
C HIS A 174 -5.91 55.03 -17.98
N HIS A 175 -5.58 55.91 -18.93
CA HIS A 175 -4.96 55.65 -20.22
C HIS A 175 -3.60 54.92 -20.13
N GLY A 176 -3.30 54.09 -21.14
CA GLY A 176 -1.98 54.14 -21.80
C GLY A 176 -1.16 52.85 -21.84
N GLN A 177 -1.30 52.14 -22.96
CA GLN A 177 -0.34 51.24 -23.64
C GLN A 177 -0.21 49.75 -23.25
N PRO A 178 0.12 48.89 -24.25
CA PRO A 178 -0.35 47.50 -24.30
C PRO A 178 0.74 46.48 -24.01
N THR A 179 0.39 45.41 -23.29
CA THR A 179 1.19 44.18 -23.23
C THR A 179 0.46 43.04 -23.95
N PRO A 180 1.19 42.17 -24.68
CA PRO A 180 0.62 41.32 -25.71
C PRO A 180 -0.09 40.09 -25.15
N GLN A 181 -1.28 39.80 -25.67
CA GLN A 181 -1.95 38.51 -25.49
C GLN A 181 -1.16 37.38 -26.19
N PRO A 182 -0.92 36.23 -25.56
CA PRO A 182 -0.68 35.00 -26.29
C PRO A 182 -2.03 34.44 -26.76
N LEU A 183 -2.34 34.67 -28.03
CA LEU A 183 -3.35 33.93 -28.78
C LEU A 183 -2.88 32.48 -28.95
N LEU A 184 -3.36 31.56 -28.12
CA LEU A 184 -3.34 30.14 -28.42
C LEU A 184 -4.73 29.72 -28.88
N ARG A 185 -4.88 29.64 -30.21
CA ARG A 185 -5.99 28.98 -30.88
C ARG A 185 -6.02 27.51 -30.43
N GLN A 186 -7.17 27.09 -29.91
CA GLN A 186 -7.49 25.66 -29.80
C GLN A 186 -7.57 25.05 -31.22
N PRO A 187 -7.05 23.83 -31.46
CA PRO A 187 -7.27 23.15 -32.72
C PRO A 187 -8.71 22.63 -32.78
N HIS A 188 -9.50 23.20 -33.69
CA HIS A 188 -10.76 22.61 -34.13
C HIS A 188 -10.50 21.27 -34.81
N VAL A 189 -11.05 20.20 -34.26
CA VAL A 189 -11.10 18.88 -34.88
C VAL A 189 -12.17 18.92 -35.97
N HIS A 190 -11.76 18.89 -37.24
CA HIS A 190 -12.66 18.62 -38.35
C HIS A 190 -12.92 17.09 -38.45
N PRO A 191 -14.17 16.66 -38.71
CA PRO A 191 -14.49 15.26 -38.92
C PRO A 191 -13.99 14.77 -40.29
N LEU A 192 -13.35 13.60 -40.32
CA LEU A 192 -12.93 12.92 -41.55
C LEU A 192 -14.15 12.34 -42.31
N PRO A 193 -14.11 12.33 -43.65
CA PRO A 193 -15.21 11.83 -44.50
C PRO A 193 -15.30 10.30 -44.53
N PRO A 194 -16.47 9.72 -44.87
CA PRO A 194 -16.66 8.27 -44.88
C PRO A 194 -16.10 7.66 -46.17
N GLY A 195 -15.28 6.62 -46.05
CA GLY A 195 -14.83 5.77 -47.16
C GLY A 195 -13.32 5.70 -47.31
N ALA A 196 -12.67 4.85 -46.51
CA ALA A 196 -11.36 4.29 -46.81
C ALA A 196 -11.24 2.93 -46.12
N GLU A 197 -11.12 1.88 -46.93
CA GLU A 197 -11.03 0.47 -46.54
C GLU A 197 -9.70 0.18 -45.82
N SER A 198 -9.76 -0.69 -44.81
CA SER A 198 -8.60 -1.24 -44.09
C SER A 198 -7.87 -2.28 -44.94
N PRO A 199 -6.54 -2.20 -45.14
CA PRO A 199 -5.81 -3.26 -45.82
C PRO A 199 -5.50 -4.43 -44.86
N GLY A 200 -6.09 -5.59 -45.18
CA GLY A 200 -5.39 -6.86 -45.37
C GLY A 200 -4.55 -7.44 -44.22
N TYR A 201 -5.15 -8.39 -43.51
CA TYR A 201 -4.50 -9.39 -42.67
C TYR A 201 -3.67 -10.37 -43.52
N ILE A 202 -2.38 -10.54 -43.21
CA ILE A 202 -1.51 -11.58 -43.82
C ILE A 202 -1.32 -12.71 -42.79
N PRO A 203 -1.77 -13.94 -43.05
CA PRO A 203 -1.45 -15.09 -42.21
C PRO A 203 -0.26 -15.87 -42.79
N GLY A 204 0.71 -16.18 -41.96
CA GLY A 204 1.75 -17.16 -42.28
C GLY A 204 2.68 -17.39 -41.10
N TYR A 205 2.53 -18.52 -40.42
CA TYR A 205 3.57 -19.56 -40.28
C TYR A 205 3.04 -20.70 -39.39
N ALA A 206 3.16 -21.92 -39.90
CA ALA A 206 2.63 -23.15 -39.35
C ALA A 206 3.41 -23.64 -38.11
N PRO A 207 2.77 -24.36 -37.17
CA PRO A 207 3.46 -24.95 -36.03
C PRO A 207 4.23 -26.22 -36.47
N VAL A 208 5.54 -26.20 -36.23
CA VAL A 208 6.38 -27.41 -36.27
C VAL A 208 6.01 -28.26 -35.07
N GLN A 209 5.41 -29.42 -35.32
CA GLN A 209 5.26 -30.50 -34.34
C GLN A 209 6.66 -30.95 -33.89
N ARG A 210 6.95 -30.83 -32.60
CA ARG A 210 7.98 -31.63 -31.94
C ARG A 210 7.34 -32.40 -30.80
N GLU A 211 7.30 -33.71 -31.00
CA GLU A 211 7.04 -34.73 -30.01
C GLU A 211 8.08 -34.61 -28.88
N ILE A 212 7.61 -34.60 -27.63
CA ILE A 212 8.44 -34.81 -26.45
C ILE A 212 8.01 -36.17 -25.86
N PRO A 213 8.94 -37.12 -25.67
CA PRO A 213 8.61 -38.48 -25.28
C PRO A 213 8.21 -38.58 -23.81
N ALA A 214 7.17 -39.38 -23.56
CA ALA A 214 6.82 -39.92 -22.25
C ALA A 214 7.85 -40.98 -21.82
N LEU A 215 8.25 -40.99 -20.54
CA LEU A 215 8.81 -42.07 -19.69
C LEU A 215 9.57 -41.35 -18.54
N HIS A 216 9.49 -41.69 -17.25
CA HIS A 216 9.31 -42.98 -16.61
C HIS A 216 8.74 -42.78 -15.19
N LEU A 217 7.61 -43.44 -14.91
CA LEU A 217 7.09 -43.69 -13.57
C LEU A 217 7.96 -44.77 -12.91
N ILE A 218 8.57 -44.46 -11.76
CA ILE A 218 9.15 -45.49 -10.89
C ILE A 218 8.06 -46.02 -9.96
N HIS A 219 7.83 -47.31 -10.14
CA HIS A 219 6.90 -48.18 -9.46
C HIS A 219 7.52 -48.65 -8.13
N CYS A 220 6.92 -48.32 -6.99
CA CYS A 220 7.14 -49.09 -5.75
C CYS A 220 5.92 -49.98 -5.49
N ARG A 221 6.14 -51.27 -5.74
CA ARG A 221 5.22 -52.40 -5.58
C ARG A 221 5.34 -52.93 -4.14
N ARG A 222 4.24 -53.16 -3.43
CA ARG A 222 4.18 -54.23 -2.41
C ARG A 222 2.76 -54.78 -2.24
N GLN A 223 2.74 -56.09 -2.02
CA GLN A 223 1.69 -57.06 -2.25
C GLN A 223 0.67 -57.18 -1.10
N HIS A 224 -0.46 -57.81 -1.44
CA HIS A 224 -1.55 -58.31 -0.60
C HIS A 224 -1.11 -59.15 0.63
N GLY A 225 -1.89 -59.02 1.71
CA GLY A 225 -2.01 -59.98 2.82
C GLY A 225 -3.10 -59.54 3.79
N ASN A 226 -4.16 -60.35 3.93
CA ASN A 226 -5.38 -60.14 4.73
C ASN A 226 -5.16 -60.50 6.24
N PRO A 227 -6.17 -60.51 7.15
CA PRO A 227 -6.56 -59.44 8.08
C PRO A 227 -6.44 -59.77 9.60
N ASP A 228 -6.57 -58.71 10.42
CA ASP A 228 -7.08 -58.60 11.83
C ASP A 228 -6.47 -59.42 13.00
N PRO A 229 -6.40 -58.83 14.22
CA PRO A 229 -7.52 -58.99 15.18
C PRO A 229 -7.87 -57.78 16.10
N ILE A 230 -9.19 -57.51 16.18
CA ILE A 230 -10.08 -57.45 17.38
C ILE A 230 -9.84 -56.40 18.50
N ALA A 231 -10.82 -55.47 18.63
CA ALA A 231 -11.71 -55.22 19.80
C ALA A 231 -12.07 -53.71 19.92
N GLY A 232 -13.32 -53.26 20.01
CA GLY A 232 -14.61 -53.94 20.04
C GLY A 232 -15.78 -52.93 20.14
N VAL A 233 -17.00 -53.40 19.89
CA VAL A 233 -18.18 -53.37 20.79
C VAL A 233 -19.32 -54.11 20.06
N ARG A 234 -19.98 -55.00 20.80
CA ARG A 234 -20.88 -56.09 20.36
C ARG A 234 -22.24 -55.62 19.84
N PHE A 235 -22.73 -56.28 18.79
CA PHE A 235 -24.16 -56.45 18.52
C PHE A 235 -24.59 -57.88 18.89
N ILE A 236 -25.56 -58.01 19.79
CA ILE A 236 -26.19 -59.28 20.16
C ILE A 236 -27.42 -59.48 19.27
N ARG A 237 -27.52 -60.64 18.60
CA ARG A 237 -28.72 -61.14 17.93
C ARG A 237 -29.68 -61.77 18.95
N GLY A 238 -30.97 -61.51 18.79
CA GLY A 238 -32.08 -62.29 19.34
C GLY A 238 -33.23 -62.36 18.32
N PRO A 239 -34.07 -63.41 18.32
CA PRO A 239 -34.79 -63.89 17.14
C PRO A 239 -36.23 -63.37 17.00
N ALA A 240 -36.78 -63.62 15.81
CA ALA A 240 -38.13 -63.28 15.36
C ALA A 240 -39.25 -63.94 16.19
N GLN A 241 -40.29 -63.16 16.51
CA GLN A 241 -41.64 -63.68 16.74
C GLN A 241 -42.72 -62.61 16.46
N GLN A 242 -43.73 -63.03 15.70
CA GLN A 242 -44.92 -62.26 15.29
C GLN A 242 -45.73 -61.75 16.49
N LEU A 243 -46.22 -60.52 16.41
CA LEU A 243 -47.50 -60.12 16.97
C LEU A 243 -48.07 -58.98 16.13
N GLY A 244 -49.13 -59.29 15.38
CA GLY A 244 -49.86 -58.31 14.59
C GLY A 244 -50.78 -57.47 15.46
N TYR A 245 -50.86 -56.17 15.20
CA TYR A 245 -51.97 -55.32 15.63
C TYR A 245 -52.21 -54.20 14.60
N HIS A 246 -53.43 -54.22 14.05
CA HIS A 246 -54.24 -53.10 13.56
C HIS A 246 -53.56 -52.00 12.72
N THR A 247 -53.71 -52.13 11.40
CA THR A 247 -53.84 -51.01 10.47
C THR A 247 -55.11 -50.22 10.80
N SER A 248 -55.00 -49.25 11.71
CA SER A 248 -56.00 -48.20 11.87
C SER A 248 -55.76 -47.12 10.82
N TYR A 249 -56.71 -47.02 9.89
CA TYR A 249 -56.83 -45.96 8.91
C TYR A 249 -56.92 -44.59 9.60
N LEU A 250 -55.82 -43.84 9.59
CA LEU A 250 -55.91 -42.38 9.61
C LEU A 250 -55.94 -41.91 8.16
N LYS A 251 -57.17 -41.72 7.67
CA LYS A 251 -57.48 -40.85 6.52
C LYS A 251 -56.91 -39.47 6.82
N ILE A 252 -55.67 -39.22 6.41
CA ILE A 252 -55.20 -37.86 6.18
C ILE A 252 -55.94 -37.41 4.93
N GLN A 253 -56.93 -36.53 5.15
CA GLN A 253 -57.63 -35.83 4.09
C GLN A 253 -56.61 -35.26 3.10
N GLY A 254 -56.90 -35.45 1.80
CA GLY A 254 -56.05 -34.98 0.73
C GLY A 254 -55.77 -33.49 0.88
N ASN A 255 -54.51 -33.15 1.06
CA ASN A 255 -53.99 -31.85 0.69
C ASN A 255 -52.99 -32.10 -0.42
N GLN A 256 -53.35 -31.66 -1.62
CA GLN A 256 -52.45 -31.61 -2.76
C GLN A 256 -51.19 -30.88 -2.32
N ALA A 257 -50.03 -31.54 -2.37
CA ALA A 257 -48.76 -30.83 -2.39
C ALA A 257 -48.72 -30.08 -3.72
N SER A 258 -49.17 -28.83 -3.72
CA SER A 258 -49.17 -27.96 -4.88
C SER A 258 -47.72 -27.80 -5.33
N THR A 259 -47.35 -28.45 -6.43
CA THR A 259 -46.17 -28.05 -7.19
C THR A 259 -46.32 -26.56 -7.48
N MET A 260 -45.47 -25.70 -6.90
CA MET A 260 -45.55 -24.26 -7.14
C MET A 260 -45.51 -24.02 -8.65
N ASP A 261 -46.58 -23.45 -9.19
CA ASP A 261 -46.72 -23.18 -10.61
C ASP A 261 -45.58 -22.25 -11.07
N LEU A 262 -45.06 -22.43 -12.28
CA LEU A 262 -43.97 -21.60 -12.84
C LEU A 262 -44.32 -20.10 -12.78
N THR A 263 -45.61 -19.78 -12.90
CA THR A 263 -46.15 -18.43 -12.75
C THR A 263 -45.95 -17.88 -11.32
N THR A 264 -46.14 -18.71 -10.29
CA THR A 264 -45.92 -18.35 -8.88
C THR A 264 -44.44 -18.13 -8.57
N LEU A 265 -43.55 -18.95 -9.15
CA LEU A 265 -42.10 -18.76 -9.02
C LEU A 265 -41.63 -17.48 -9.73
N LEU A 266 -42.15 -17.20 -10.92
CA LEU A 266 -41.79 -16.01 -11.69
C LEU A 266 -42.33 -14.73 -11.04
N THR A 267 -43.53 -14.76 -10.48
CA THR A 267 -44.10 -13.63 -9.72
C THR A 267 -43.35 -13.38 -8.42
N LEU A 268 -42.97 -14.42 -7.66
CA LEU A 268 -42.11 -14.28 -6.48
C LEU A 268 -40.73 -13.73 -6.83
N LEU A 269 -40.15 -14.18 -7.95
CA LEU A 269 -38.89 -13.63 -8.46
C LEU A 269 -39.02 -12.15 -8.81
N LEU A 270 -40.03 -11.77 -9.59
CA LEU A 270 -40.27 -10.37 -9.96
C LEU A 270 -40.53 -9.49 -8.74
N LEU A 271 -41.30 -9.98 -7.77
CA LEU A 271 -41.56 -9.28 -6.51
C LEU A 271 -40.27 -9.11 -5.70
N SER A 272 -39.43 -10.15 -5.60
CA SER A 272 -38.14 -10.07 -4.91
C SER A 272 -37.18 -9.07 -5.57
N VAL A 273 -37.15 -9.03 -6.90
CA VAL A 273 -36.38 -8.06 -7.68
C VAL A 273 -36.91 -6.65 -7.46
N ALA A 274 -38.23 -6.46 -7.48
CA ALA A 274 -38.86 -5.17 -7.24
C ALA A 274 -38.57 -4.65 -5.81
N ILE A 275 -38.69 -5.51 -4.79
CA ILE A 275 -38.33 -5.17 -3.40
C ILE A 275 -36.86 -4.81 -3.29
N TYR A 276 -35.97 -5.56 -3.95
CA TYR A 276 -34.53 -5.27 -3.97
C TYR A 276 -34.23 -3.90 -4.61
N ILE A 277 -34.87 -3.59 -5.74
CA ILE A 277 -34.73 -2.29 -6.41
C ILE A 277 -35.25 -1.16 -5.53
N LEU A 278 -36.45 -1.29 -4.96
CA LEU A 278 -37.05 -0.29 -4.08
C LEU A 278 -36.20 -0.07 -2.83
N ARG A 279 -35.68 -1.14 -2.22
CA ARG A 279 -34.75 -1.06 -1.09
C ARG A 279 -33.47 -0.32 -1.47
N THR A 280 -32.91 -0.60 -2.64
CA THR A 280 -31.68 0.05 -3.14
C THR A 280 -31.89 1.54 -3.40
N ILE A 281 -33.03 1.92 -3.99
CA ILE A 281 -33.40 3.32 -4.19
C ILE A 281 -33.59 4.01 -2.83
N TYR A 282 -34.33 3.39 -1.91
CA TYR A 282 -34.57 3.92 -0.58
C TYR A 282 -33.25 4.12 0.19
N THR A 283 -32.37 3.12 0.22
CA THR A 283 -31.06 3.23 0.91
C THR A 283 -30.17 4.27 0.25
N THR A 284 -30.26 4.48 -1.07
CA THR A 284 -29.47 5.50 -1.77
C THR A 284 -29.93 6.92 -1.40
N LEU A 285 -31.24 7.13 -1.31
CA LEU A 285 -31.85 8.43 -1.00
C LEU A 285 -31.75 8.79 0.50
N THR A 286 -31.84 7.80 1.38
CA THR A 286 -31.74 7.98 2.84
C THR A 286 -30.31 7.80 3.37
N SER A 287 -29.34 7.55 2.49
CA SER A 287 -27.95 7.35 2.88
C SER A 287 -27.38 8.62 3.55
N PRO A 288 -26.55 8.48 4.60
CA PRO A 288 -25.71 9.58 5.11
C PRO A 288 -24.78 10.18 4.04
N LEU A 289 -24.51 9.46 2.94
CA LEU A 289 -23.73 9.94 1.80
C LEU A 289 -24.57 10.71 0.75
N SER A 290 -25.86 10.92 1.00
CA SER A 290 -26.74 11.70 0.11
C SER A 290 -26.34 13.18 -0.08
N PRO A 291 -25.67 13.87 0.88
CA PRO A 291 -25.21 15.24 0.66
C PRO A 291 -24.05 15.36 -0.34
N ILE A 292 -23.33 14.26 -0.59
CA ILE A 292 -22.15 14.28 -1.47
C ILE A 292 -22.60 14.33 -2.93
N PRO A 293 -22.12 15.29 -3.73
CA PRO A 293 -22.56 15.43 -5.10
C PRO A 293 -22.05 14.28 -5.98
N GLY A 294 -22.76 13.98 -7.06
CA GLY A 294 -22.36 12.95 -8.02
C GLY A 294 -23.53 12.43 -8.87
N PRO A 295 -23.26 11.70 -9.96
CA PRO A 295 -24.32 11.19 -10.80
C PRO A 295 -25.11 10.09 -10.10
N LYS A 296 -26.45 10.19 -10.13
CA LYS A 296 -27.35 9.27 -9.42
C LYS A 296 -27.15 7.78 -9.76
N LEU A 297 -26.73 7.48 -10.99
CA LEU A 297 -26.42 6.10 -11.41
C LEU A 297 -25.23 5.50 -10.65
N PHE A 298 -24.21 6.29 -10.32
CA PHE A 298 -23.07 5.82 -9.52
C PHE A 298 -23.48 5.61 -8.06
N ALA A 299 -24.31 6.51 -7.53
CA ALA A 299 -24.88 6.34 -6.19
C ALA A 299 -25.75 5.07 -6.06
N LEU A 300 -26.42 4.66 -7.14
CA LEU A 300 -27.28 3.47 -7.15
C LEU A 300 -26.48 2.14 -7.28
N THR A 301 -25.41 2.12 -8.06
CA THR A 301 -24.71 0.87 -8.38
C THR A 301 -23.22 1.05 -8.69
N LYS A 302 -22.39 0.14 -8.17
CA LYS A 302 -20.96 0.05 -8.48
C LYS A 302 -20.67 -0.37 -9.92
N TRP A 303 -21.64 -0.99 -10.60
CA TRP A 303 -21.46 -1.54 -11.95
C TRP A 303 -21.24 -0.46 -13.00
N ARG A 304 -21.71 0.76 -12.76
CA ARG A 304 -21.45 1.89 -13.65
C ARG A 304 -19.96 2.24 -13.70
N LEU A 305 -19.30 2.18 -12.56
CA LEU A 305 -17.86 2.41 -12.41
C LEU A 305 -17.08 1.22 -12.98
N ALA A 306 -17.51 -0.02 -12.67
CA ALA A 306 -16.95 -1.24 -13.26
C ALA A 306 -16.97 -1.23 -14.79
N LEU A 307 -18.00 -0.67 -15.42
CA LEU A 307 -18.06 -0.51 -16.88
C LEU A 307 -17.01 0.49 -17.40
N GLN A 308 -16.70 1.56 -16.65
CA GLN A 308 -15.61 2.47 -17.02
C GLN A 308 -14.25 1.81 -16.88
N ASP A 309 -14.07 0.96 -15.87
CA ASP A 309 -12.86 0.14 -15.70
C ASP A 309 -12.71 -0.84 -16.88
N TYR A 310 -13.81 -1.48 -17.29
CA TYR A 310 -13.85 -2.37 -18.47
C TYR A 310 -13.58 -1.63 -19.79
N ARG A 311 -13.89 -0.33 -19.88
CA ARG A 311 -13.57 0.51 -21.06
C ARG A 311 -12.18 1.16 -20.99
N GLY A 312 -11.58 1.24 -19.80
CA GLY A 312 -10.23 1.81 -19.61
C GLY A 312 -10.26 3.33 -19.59
N THR A 313 -11.43 3.90 -19.28
CA THR A 313 -11.68 5.35 -19.27
C THR A 313 -11.91 5.88 -17.86
N ARG A 314 -11.59 5.09 -16.83
CA ARG A 314 -11.85 5.42 -15.42
C ARG A 314 -11.24 6.76 -15.04
N THR A 315 -9.93 6.96 -15.26
CA THR A 315 -9.18 8.14 -14.83
C THR A 315 -9.72 9.42 -15.47
N THR A 316 -9.86 9.43 -16.80
CA THR A 316 -10.41 10.58 -17.53
C THR A 316 -11.87 10.86 -17.16
N HIS A 317 -12.67 9.81 -16.92
CA HIS A 317 -14.03 9.98 -16.46
C HIS A 317 -14.10 10.53 -15.03
N MET A 318 -13.22 10.08 -14.14
CA MET A 318 -13.13 10.57 -12.76
C MET A 318 -12.78 12.05 -12.72
N GLN A 319 -11.82 12.47 -13.55
CA GLN A 319 -11.47 13.88 -13.71
C GLN A 319 -12.65 14.71 -14.23
N SER A 320 -13.39 14.20 -15.21
CA SER A 320 -14.61 14.86 -15.70
C SER A 320 -15.67 15.01 -14.61
N LEU A 321 -15.83 13.99 -13.74
CA LEU A 321 -16.74 14.06 -12.60
C LEU A 321 -16.30 15.11 -11.58
N HIS A 322 -15.01 15.14 -11.21
CA HIS A 322 -14.49 16.18 -10.31
C HIS A 322 -14.60 17.58 -10.90
N SER A 323 -14.43 17.73 -12.22
CA SER A 323 -14.62 19.01 -12.90
C SER A 323 -16.08 19.49 -12.87
N GLN A 324 -17.04 18.56 -12.83
CA GLN A 324 -18.48 18.87 -12.84
C GLN A 324 -19.07 19.04 -11.43
N TYR A 325 -18.67 18.21 -10.48
CA TYR A 325 -19.29 18.09 -9.16
C TYR A 325 -18.41 18.64 -8.02
N GLY A 326 -17.16 19.00 -8.31
CA GLY A 326 -16.22 19.56 -7.35
C GLY A 326 -15.31 18.52 -6.69
N ASP A 327 -14.82 18.85 -5.51
CA ASP A 327 -13.72 18.12 -4.87
C ASP A 327 -14.11 16.77 -4.25
N ALA A 328 -15.38 16.57 -3.89
CA ALA A 328 -15.89 15.30 -3.37
C ALA A 328 -16.99 14.77 -4.28
N VAL A 329 -16.87 13.53 -4.75
CA VAL A 329 -17.83 12.93 -5.68
C VAL A 329 -18.21 11.52 -5.24
N ARG A 330 -19.50 11.23 -5.14
CA ARG A 330 -20.00 9.87 -4.88
C ARG A 330 -19.92 9.02 -6.14
N ILE A 331 -19.08 7.97 -6.10
CA ILE A 331 -18.76 7.09 -7.25
C ILE A 331 -19.24 5.65 -7.06
N GLY A 332 -19.88 5.36 -5.93
CA GLY A 332 -20.55 4.09 -5.67
C GLY A 332 -21.60 4.25 -4.57
N PRO A 333 -22.37 3.18 -4.26
CA PRO A 333 -23.33 3.20 -3.15
C PRO A 333 -22.67 3.58 -1.82
N ASN A 334 -21.49 3.01 -1.54
CA ASN A 334 -20.68 3.30 -0.37
C ASN A 334 -19.24 3.69 -0.78
N GLU A 335 -19.07 4.40 -1.90
CA GLU A 335 -17.74 4.77 -2.41
C GLU A 335 -17.70 6.25 -2.82
N VAL A 336 -16.69 6.97 -2.35
CA VAL A 336 -16.52 8.41 -2.55
C VAL A 336 -15.09 8.71 -2.99
N SER A 337 -14.98 9.53 -4.04
CA SER A 337 -13.73 10.06 -4.56
C SER A 337 -13.50 11.48 -4.08
N PHE A 338 -12.29 11.78 -3.65
CA PHE A 338 -11.88 13.11 -3.18
C PHE A 338 -10.69 13.66 -3.96
N ASN A 339 -10.68 14.96 -4.24
CA ASN A 339 -9.64 15.64 -5.02
C ASN A 339 -8.85 16.69 -4.22
N THR A 340 -8.86 16.58 -2.88
CA THR A 340 -8.14 17.51 -1.99
C THR A 340 -6.91 16.86 -1.35
N LEU A 341 -5.95 17.69 -0.94
CA LEU A 341 -4.79 17.23 -0.17
C LEU A 341 -5.17 16.86 1.28
N SER A 342 -6.21 17.49 1.81
CA SER A 342 -6.79 17.17 3.12
C SER A 342 -7.30 15.72 3.12
N ALA A 343 -8.16 15.37 2.15
CA ALA A 343 -8.66 14.02 1.98
C ALA A 343 -7.54 13.00 1.74
N LEU A 344 -6.55 13.33 0.91
CA LEU A 344 -5.39 12.46 0.70
C LEU A 344 -4.69 12.10 2.02
N ARG A 345 -4.44 13.09 2.89
CA ARG A 345 -3.83 12.87 4.20
C ARG A 345 -4.75 12.09 5.13
N THR A 346 -6.05 12.36 5.11
CA THR A 346 -7.01 11.67 5.97
C THR A 346 -7.21 10.21 5.55
N ILE A 347 -7.18 9.90 4.25
CA ILE A 347 -7.40 8.54 3.72
C ILE A 347 -6.11 7.70 3.74
N TYR A 348 -4.96 8.28 3.41
CA TYR A 348 -3.70 7.54 3.25
C TYR A 348 -2.62 7.86 4.29
N GLY A 349 -2.83 8.89 5.12
CA GLY A 349 -1.85 9.35 6.11
C GLY A 349 -1.67 8.39 7.29
N ALA A 350 -0.62 8.64 8.07
CA ALA A 350 -0.32 7.85 9.25
C ALA A 350 -1.41 8.03 10.34
N GLY A 351 -1.84 6.93 10.96
CA GLY A 351 -2.90 6.96 11.97
C GLY A 351 -4.32 7.11 11.41
N THR A 352 -4.49 6.96 10.09
CA THR A 352 -5.79 7.00 9.44
C THR A 352 -6.75 5.89 9.94
N VAL A 353 -8.05 6.21 9.98
CA VAL A 353 -9.15 5.26 10.19
C VAL A 353 -9.47 4.43 8.94
N PHE A 354 -8.83 4.73 7.81
CA PHE A 354 -9.05 4.09 6.52
C PHE A 354 -8.13 2.89 6.32
N GLN A 355 -8.68 1.68 6.45
CA GLN A 355 -7.96 0.44 6.19
C GLN A 355 -7.99 0.03 4.72
N ARG A 356 -7.15 -0.94 4.35
CA ARG A 356 -7.18 -1.51 3.00
C ARG A 356 -8.43 -2.38 2.80
N THR A 357 -9.00 -2.31 1.60
CA THR A 357 -10.17 -3.12 1.21
C THR A 357 -9.76 -4.51 0.70
N ASP A 358 -10.74 -5.39 0.46
CA ASP A 358 -10.51 -6.69 -0.18
C ASP A 358 -9.94 -6.60 -1.61
N PHE A 359 -9.97 -5.41 -2.23
CA PHE A 359 -9.33 -5.13 -3.52
C PHE A 359 -7.88 -5.60 -3.56
N TYR A 360 -7.12 -5.42 -2.48
CA TYR A 360 -5.70 -5.76 -2.42
C TYR A 360 -5.44 -7.27 -2.38
N ARG A 361 -6.45 -8.11 -2.18
CA ARG A 361 -6.30 -9.58 -2.20
C ARG A 361 -5.95 -10.13 -3.58
N MET A 362 -6.11 -9.34 -4.64
CA MET A 362 -5.62 -9.72 -5.97
C MET A 362 -4.09 -9.90 -6.03
N PHE A 363 -3.36 -9.30 -5.08
CA PHE A 363 -1.93 -9.47 -4.93
C PHE A 363 -1.55 -10.73 -4.14
N ASP A 364 -2.51 -11.44 -3.53
CA ASP A 364 -2.22 -12.65 -2.76
C ASP A 364 -1.54 -13.71 -3.66
N VAL A 365 -0.42 -14.27 -3.20
CA VAL A 365 0.36 -15.27 -3.93
C VAL A 365 0.43 -16.55 -3.09
N TYR A 366 0.26 -17.72 -3.73
CA TYR A 366 0.24 -19.05 -3.09
C TYR A 366 -0.72 -19.19 -1.90
N GLY A 367 -1.84 -18.45 -1.90
CA GLY A 367 -2.79 -18.45 -0.77
C GLY A 367 -2.20 -17.86 0.51
N ARG A 368 -1.11 -17.10 0.40
CA ARG A 368 -0.59 -16.25 1.46
C ARG A 368 -0.98 -14.81 1.12
N PRO A 369 -1.53 -14.05 2.08
CA PRO A 369 -1.78 -12.65 1.83
C PRO A 369 -0.47 -11.99 1.44
N CYS A 370 -0.51 -11.11 0.45
CA CYS A 370 0.66 -10.31 0.12
C CYS A 370 0.92 -9.35 1.27
N ARG A 371 1.90 -9.69 2.10
CA ARG A 371 2.07 -9.07 3.41
C ARG A 371 2.85 -7.74 3.42
N PRO A 372 3.75 -7.35 2.50
CA PRO A 372 4.42 -6.06 2.60
C PRO A 372 3.41 -4.90 2.47
N MET A 373 2.36 -5.10 1.67
CA MET A 373 1.23 -4.18 1.55
C MET A 373 0.13 -4.36 2.60
N LEU A 374 0.16 -5.37 3.47
CA LEU A 374 -0.89 -5.62 4.49
C LEU A 374 -0.36 -5.71 5.94
N MET A 375 0.91 -5.36 6.18
CA MET A 375 1.60 -5.70 7.43
C MET A 375 1.41 -4.74 8.61
N LYS A 376 1.24 -5.36 9.80
CA LYS A 376 1.60 -4.81 11.12
C LYS A 376 3.10 -4.49 11.18
N THR A 377 3.45 -3.52 12.00
CA THR A 377 4.75 -2.82 12.16
C THR A 377 6.02 -3.69 12.15
N GLU A 378 5.97 -4.98 12.48
CA GLU A 378 7.15 -5.84 12.69
C GLU A 378 7.87 -6.28 11.40
N ARG A 379 7.18 -6.77 10.36
CA ARG A 379 7.88 -7.20 9.12
C ARG A 379 8.27 -6.04 8.21
N LYS A 380 7.51 -4.94 8.24
CA LYS A 380 7.91 -3.70 7.58
C LYS A 380 9.29 -3.25 8.08
N ARG A 381 9.60 -3.42 9.38
CA ARG A 381 10.94 -3.14 9.93
C ARG A 381 12.05 -4.03 9.34
N LEU A 382 11.76 -5.28 8.98
CA LEU A 382 12.74 -6.21 8.41
C LEU A 382 13.25 -5.75 7.03
N LEU A 383 12.34 -5.23 6.20
CA LEU A 383 12.61 -4.85 4.81
C LEU A 383 12.95 -3.37 4.63
N ASN A 384 12.42 -2.48 5.48
CA ASN A 384 12.63 -1.03 5.37
C ASN A 384 14.12 -0.63 5.26
N HIS A 385 15.01 -1.32 5.98
CA HIS A 385 16.44 -1.04 5.90
C HIS A 385 17.00 -1.29 4.50
N ALA A 386 16.61 -2.40 3.86
CA ALA A 386 17.13 -2.79 2.55
C ALA A 386 16.71 -1.82 1.44
N TYR A 387 15.53 -1.21 1.58
CA TYR A 387 15.00 -0.18 0.67
C TYR A 387 15.37 1.26 1.09
N SER A 388 16.17 1.44 2.14
CA SER A 388 16.65 2.77 2.51
C SER A 388 17.59 3.31 1.43
N LYS A 389 17.58 4.64 1.23
CA LYS A 389 18.47 5.31 0.26
C LYS A 389 19.94 4.94 0.46
N THR A 390 20.39 4.83 1.72
CA THR A 390 21.74 4.40 2.08
C THR A 390 22.06 2.97 1.66
N SER A 391 21.08 2.04 1.74
CA SER A 391 21.26 0.64 1.34
C SER A 391 21.23 0.48 -0.18
N ILE A 392 20.32 1.18 -0.87
CA ILE A 392 20.23 1.16 -2.34
C ILE A 392 21.48 1.77 -2.98
N LEU A 393 22.03 2.84 -2.40
CA LEU A 393 23.27 3.48 -2.85
C LEU A 393 24.54 2.83 -2.27
N SER A 394 24.44 1.63 -1.68
CA SER A 394 25.62 0.89 -1.24
C SER A 394 26.51 0.50 -2.42
N PRO A 395 27.83 0.34 -2.23
CA PRO A 395 28.76 0.03 -3.33
C PRO A 395 28.36 -1.21 -4.15
N THR A 396 27.83 -2.24 -3.48
CA THR A 396 27.37 -3.49 -4.12
C THR A 396 26.19 -3.24 -5.06
N ASN A 397 25.18 -2.51 -4.60
CA ASN A 397 23.97 -2.22 -5.38
C ASN A 397 24.25 -1.19 -6.49
N ALA A 398 25.09 -0.19 -6.22
CA ALA A 398 25.53 0.77 -7.23
C ALA A 398 26.29 0.08 -8.38
N ALA A 399 27.18 -0.86 -8.07
CA ALA A 399 27.88 -1.65 -9.08
C ALA A 399 26.93 -2.53 -9.90
N MET A 400 25.90 -3.11 -9.27
CA MET A 400 24.86 -3.87 -9.97
C MET A 400 24.08 -2.99 -10.96
N ILE A 401 23.65 -1.79 -10.54
CA ILE A 401 22.94 -0.84 -11.41
C ILE A 401 23.82 -0.42 -12.59
N GLU A 402 25.10 -0.14 -12.35
CA GLU A 402 26.07 0.22 -13.39
C GLU A 402 26.23 -0.92 -14.42
N GLU A 403 26.36 -2.16 -13.94
CA GLU A 403 26.48 -3.35 -14.78
C GLU A 403 25.23 -3.56 -15.65
N LYS A 404 24.03 -3.50 -15.06
CA LYS A 404 22.77 -3.66 -15.79
C LYS A 404 22.55 -2.54 -16.80
N THR A 405 22.96 -1.31 -16.48
CA THR A 405 22.90 -0.17 -17.39
C THR A 405 23.80 -0.40 -18.61
N ARG A 406 25.03 -0.89 -18.39
CA ARG A 406 25.94 -1.25 -19.49
C ARG A 406 25.34 -2.34 -20.38
N LEU A 407 24.82 -3.42 -19.79
CA LEU A 407 24.18 -4.51 -20.53
C LEU A 407 22.95 -4.04 -21.34
N PHE A 408 22.19 -3.08 -20.80
CA PHE A 408 21.09 -2.47 -21.53
C PHE A 408 21.59 -1.67 -22.74
N LEU A 409 22.63 -0.85 -22.59
CA LEU A 409 23.21 -0.12 -23.73
C LEU A 409 23.78 -1.06 -24.80
N GLU A 410 24.37 -2.18 -24.40
CA GLU A 410 24.82 -3.24 -25.33
C GLU A 410 23.64 -3.91 -26.05
N LEU A 411 22.53 -4.15 -25.35
CA LEU A 411 21.29 -4.63 -25.97
C LEU A 411 20.76 -3.62 -27.00
N VAL A 412 20.76 -2.32 -26.67
CA VAL A 412 20.33 -1.26 -27.59
C VAL A 412 21.20 -1.25 -28.85
N ALA A 413 22.52 -1.33 -28.70
CA ALA A 413 23.44 -1.36 -29.83
C ALA A 413 23.30 -2.62 -30.70
N ARG A 414 22.92 -3.76 -30.10
CA ARG A 414 22.81 -5.05 -30.77
C ARG A 414 21.46 -5.27 -31.45
N GLU A 415 20.37 -4.87 -30.81
CA GLU A 415 18.99 -5.21 -31.23
C GLU A 415 18.29 -4.08 -31.97
N ALA A 416 18.96 -2.93 -32.17
CA ALA A 416 18.48 -1.91 -33.09
C ALA A 416 18.42 -2.46 -34.53
N ASP A 417 17.35 -2.13 -35.26
CA ASP A 417 17.17 -2.53 -36.65
C ASP A 417 18.20 -1.86 -37.59
N GLY A 418 18.19 -2.22 -38.88
CA GLY A 418 19.09 -1.63 -39.89
C GLY A 418 18.92 -0.11 -40.08
N HIS A 419 17.88 0.49 -39.51
CA HIS A 419 17.61 1.92 -39.50
C HIS A 419 17.92 2.58 -38.14
N GLY A 420 18.35 1.80 -37.14
CA GLY A 420 18.64 2.26 -35.78
C GLY A 420 17.42 2.35 -34.87
N ASN A 421 16.26 1.76 -35.21
CA ASN A 421 15.08 1.74 -34.36
C ASN A 421 15.09 0.52 -33.42
N LEU A 422 14.59 0.70 -32.20
CA LEU A 422 14.45 -0.35 -31.20
C LEU A 422 13.06 -0.26 -30.56
N GLU A 423 12.40 -1.40 -30.39
CA GLU A 423 11.18 -1.50 -29.59
C GLU A 423 11.56 -1.39 -28.10
N ILE A 424 11.25 -0.25 -27.48
CA ILE A 424 11.78 0.10 -26.17
C ILE A 424 11.00 -0.51 -25.01
N PHE A 425 9.73 -0.89 -25.23
CA PHE A 425 8.88 -1.47 -24.19
C PHE A 425 9.49 -2.78 -23.68
N ASN A 426 9.74 -3.75 -24.55
CA ASN A 426 10.34 -5.02 -24.16
C ASN A 426 11.76 -4.85 -23.62
N ALA A 427 12.57 -3.99 -24.25
CA ALA A 427 13.95 -3.74 -23.83
C ALA A 427 14.03 -3.21 -22.39
N LEU A 428 13.16 -2.28 -22.01
CA LEU A 428 13.10 -1.73 -20.64
C LEU A 428 12.52 -2.71 -19.63
N HIS A 429 11.61 -3.58 -20.04
CA HIS A 429 11.12 -4.65 -19.17
C HIS A 429 12.20 -5.71 -18.92
N TYR A 430 13.06 -6.03 -19.90
CA TYR A 430 14.24 -6.88 -19.69
C TYR A 430 15.22 -6.25 -18.70
N PHE A 431 15.47 -4.94 -18.83
CA PHE A 431 16.33 -4.19 -17.89
C PHE A 431 15.76 -4.22 -16.47
N SER A 432 14.46 -3.95 -16.31
CA SER A 432 13.81 -3.92 -15.01
C SER A 432 13.77 -5.30 -14.36
N LEU A 433 13.47 -6.35 -15.15
CA LEU A 433 13.47 -7.76 -14.73
C LEU A 433 14.85 -8.19 -14.21
N ASP A 434 15.92 -7.95 -14.96
CA ASP A 434 17.27 -8.32 -14.54
C ASP A 434 17.77 -7.51 -13.33
N SER A 435 17.33 -6.26 -13.21
CA SER A 435 17.71 -5.39 -12.08
C SER A 435 17.04 -5.82 -10.78
N ILE A 436 15.72 -6.09 -10.80
CA ILE A 436 14.99 -6.48 -9.60
C ILE A 436 15.35 -7.90 -9.15
N THR A 437 15.57 -8.84 -10.08
CA THR A 437 15.94 -10.22 -9.73
C THR A 437 17.34 -10.27 -9.13
N ALA A 438 18.29 -9.49 -9.65
CA ALA A 438 19.62 -9.32 -9.03
C ALA A 438 19.52 -8.75 -7.61
N PHE A 439 18.63 -7.80 -7.37
CA PHE A 439 18.39 -7.25 -6.03
C PHE A 439 17.72 -8.24 -5.07
N LEU A 440 16.77 -9.05 -5.56
CA LEU A 440 16.00 -9.98 -4.74
C LEU A 440 16.74 -11.27 -4.40
N TYR A 441 17.52 -11.78 -5.35
CA TYR A 441 18.13 -13.10 -5.27
C TYR A 441 19.67 -13.06 -5.18
N GLY A 442 20.28 -11.89 -5.37
CA GLY A 442 21.73 -11.70 -5.27
C GLY A 442 22.45 -12.01 -6.58
N LYS A 443 23.79 -12.07 -6.52
CA LYS A 443 24.62 -12.44 -7.68
C LYS A 443 24.53 -13.95 -7.91
N GLY A 444 24.11 -14.34 -9.12
CA GLY A 444 24.15 -15.75 -9.54
C GLY A 444 25.58 -16.29 -9.41
N GLY A 445 25.72 -17.53 -8.96
CA GLY A 445 27.03 -18.19 -8.93
C GLY A 445 27.48 -18.58 -10.33
N ASP A 446 28.80 -18.54 -10.59
CA ASP A 446 29.38 -18.94 -11.88
C ASP A 446 29.20 -20.44 -12.19
N ASP A 447 28.93 -21.26 -11.17
CA ASP A 447 28.68 -22.69 -11.30
C ASP A 447 27.22 -22.99 -11.67
N LYS A 448 26.99 -23.24 -12.96
CA LYS A 448 25.70 -23.64 -13.56
C LYS A 448 25.09 -24.95 -13.04
N ALA A 449 25.67 -25.58 -12.02
CA ALA A 449 25.15 -26.81 -11.41
C ALA A 449 23.97 -26.54 -10.47
N PHE A 450 23.86 -25.33 -9.91
CA PHE A 450 22.71 -24.84 -9.16
C PHE A 450 22.47 -23.39 -9.59
N ALA A 451 21.51 -23.17 -10.47
CA ALA A 451 21.23 -21.88 -11.08
C ALA A 451 20.66 -20.88 -10.06
N ARG A 452 21.52 -20.28 -9.24
CA ARG A 452 21.13 -19.15 -8.37
C ARG A 452 20.49 -18.07 -9.23
N GLY A 453 19.21 -17.76 -8.94
CA GLY A 453 18.81 -16.42 -8.48
C GLY A 453 18.35 -15.42 -9.55
N PRO A 454 19.21 -14.69 -10.27
CA PRO A 454 18.77 -13.60 -11.12
C PRO A 454 18.57 -14.00 -12.58
N THR A 455 17.64 -13.31 -13.24
CA THR A 455 17.41 -13.47 -14.66
C THR A 455 18.52 -12.82 -15.49
N SER A 456 18.55 -13.22 -16.75
CA SER A 456 19.53 -12.80 -17.75
C SER A 456 18.86 -12.30 -19.04
N ALA A 457 17.69 -11.67 -18.93
CA ALA A 457 16.89 -11.23 -20.06
C ALA A 457 17.61 -10.24 -21.00
N LEU A 458 18.57 -9.46 -20.48
CA LEU A 458 19.42 -8.56 -21.28
C LEU A 458 20.39 -9.32 -22.22
N SER A 459 20.71 -10.57 -21.88
CA SER A 459 21.55 -11.45 -22.72
C SER A 459 20.79 -11.93 -23.96
N PRO A 460 21.48 -12.15 -25.09
CA PRO A 460 20.85 -12.67 -26.30
C PRO A 460 20.34 -14.09 -26.08
N ALA A 461 19.16 -14.41 -26.63
CA ALA A 461 18.52 -15.72 -26.57
C ALA A 461 18.27 -16.28 -25.15
N SER A 462 18.16 -15.43 -24.13
CA SER A 462 17.81 -15.87 -22.78
C SER A 462 16.38 -16.42 -22.72
N ALA A 463 16.23 -17.60 -22.10
CA ALA A 463 14.92 -18.19 -21.80
C ALA A 463 14.09 -17.32 -20.85
N ASP A 464 14.75 -16.47 -20.05
CA ASP A 464 14.10 -15.60 -19.06
C ASP A 464 13.22 -14.54 -19.70
N ARG A 465 13.44 -14.20 -20.99
CA ARG A 465 12.56 -13.29 -21.73
C ARG A 465 11.12 -13.81 -21.81
N SER A 466 10.94 -15.13 -21.75
CA SER A 466 9.59 -15.75 -21.75
C SER A 466 8.78 -15.43 -20.50
N LEU A 467 9.41 -15.00 -19.41
CA LEU A 467 8.73 -14.57 -18.18
C LEU A 467 7.86 -13.32 -18.38
N LEU A 468 8.09 -12.57 -19.45
CA LEU A 468 7.27 -11.40 -19.79
C LEU A 468 6.06 -11.73 -20.66
N ASN A 469 5.96 -12.94 -21.22
CA ASN A 469 4.92 -13.29 -22.20
C ASN A 469 3.50 -13.14 -21.63
N ASP A 470 3.30 -13.48 -20.36
CA ASP A 470 2.00 -13.35 -19.68
C ASP A 470 1.72 -11.92 -19.17
N ILE A 471 2.76 -11.08 -19.09
CA ILE A 471 2.65 -9.64 -18.77
C ILE A 471 2.26 -8.84 -19.99
N VAL A 472 2.76 -9.19 -21.17
CA VAL A 472 2.46 -8.46 -22.43
C VAL A 472 1.12 -8.88 -23.05
N ASP A 473 0.49 -9.96 -22.55
CA ASP A 473 -0.79 -10.43 -23.06
C ASP A 473 -1.91 -9.40 -22.82
N PRO A 474 -2.57 -8.88 -23.87
CA PRO A 474 -3.65 -7.90 -23.72
C PRO A 474 -4.84 -8.42 -22.91
N ALA A 475 -5.06 -9.74 -22.86
CA ALA A 475 -6.13 -10.36 -22.07
C ALA A 475 -5.90 -10.24 -20.55
N ARG A 476 -4.69 -9.85 -20.09
CA ARG A 476 -4.39 -9.56 -18.67
C ARG A 476 -5.38 -8.57 -18.05
N ARG A 477 -5.84 -7.61 -18.86
CA ARG A 477 -6.78 -6.59 -18.43
C ARG A 477 -8.17 -7.17 -18.17
N ASN A 478 -8.61 -8.10 -19.02
CA ASN A 478 -9.86 -8.83 -18.81
C ASN A 478 -9.77 -9.66 -17.53
N LEU A 479 -8.69 -10.43 -17.36
CA LEU A 479 -8.46 -11.21 -16.14
C LEU A 479 -8.50 -10.34 -14.88
N SER A 480 -7.83 -9.18 -14.89
CA SER A 480 -7.83 -8.24 -13.75
C SER A 480 -9.25 -7.76 -13.41
N TRP A 481 -10.03 -7.39 -14.44
CA TRP A 481 -11.41 -6.95 -14.25
C TRP A 481 -12.31 -8.04 -13.66
N PHE A 482 -12.23 -9.27 -14.18
CA PHE A 482 -12.96 -10.43 -13.67
C PHE A 482 -12.52 -10.81 -12.25
N THR A 483 -11.24 -10.66 -11.92
CA THR A 483 -10.70 -10.94 -10.58
C THR A 483 -11.27 -9.96 -9.55
N ILE A 484 -11.40 -8.67 -9.90
CA ILE A 484 -11.93 -7.63 -9.00
C ILE A 484 -13.44 -7.74 -8.84
N HIS A 485 -14.19 -7.90 -9.94
CA HIS A 485 -15.65 -7.83 -9.89
C HIS A 485 -16.35 -9.19 -9.70
N PHE A 486 -15.69 -10.29 -10.08
CA PHE A 486 -16.20 -11.66 -9.98
C PHE A 486 -15.16 -12.65 -9.40
N PRO A 487 -14.60 -12.40 -8.20
CA PRO A 487 -13.50 -13.20 -7.65
C PRO A 487 -13.85 -14.69 -7.47
N ALA A 488 -15.07 -15.00 -7.03
CA ALA A 488 -15.50 -16.38 -6.82
C ALA A 488 -15.64 -17.16 -8.13
N LEU A 489 -16.21 -16.53 -9.17
CA LEU A 489 -16.35 -17.14 -10.49
C LEU A 489 -14.98 -17.34 -11.14
N THR A 490 -14.13 -16.31 -11.08
CA THR A 490 -12.76 -16.38 -11.62
C THR A 490 -11.98 -17.49 -10.92
N GLY A 491 -11.98 -17.53 -9.58
CA GLY A 491 -11.34 -18.62 -8.84
C GLY A 491 -11.90 -20.00 -9.18
N TRP A 492 -13.22 -20.11 -9.37
CA TRP A 492 -13.85 -21.37 -9.78
C TRP A 492 -13.38 -21.83 -11.16
N LEU A 493 -13.34 -20.93 -12.15
CA LEU A 493 -12.90 -21.20 -13.52
C LEU A 493 -11.44 -21.70 -13.57
N TYR A 494 -10.54 -21.03 -12.83
CA TYR A 494 -9.11 -21.37 -12.83
C TYR A 494 -8.76 -22.60 -11.96
N THR A 495 -9.66 -23.05 -11.08
CA THR A 495 -9.45 -24.27 -10.27
C THR A 495 -9.96 -25.55 -10.93
N ARG A 496 -10.67 -25.47 -12.07
CA ARG A 496 -11.17 -26.67 -12.75
C ARG A 496 -10.03 -27.45 -13.42
N ALA A 497 -10.13 -28.78 -13.35
CA ALA A 497 -9.22 -29.75 -13.96
C ALA A 497 -10.01 -30.84 -14.73
N GLY A 498 -9.31 -31.64 -15.53
CA GLY A 498 -9.91 -32.75 -16.28
C GLY A 498 -10.90 -32.30 -17.38
N LEU A 499 -11.98 -33.06 -17.59
CA LEU A 499 -12.97 -32.81 -18.65
C LEU A 499 -13.57 -31.40 -18.61
N LEU A 500 -13.88 -30.90 -17.42
CA LEU A 500 -14.42 -29.55 -17.24
C LEU A 500 -13.43 -28.47 -17.68
N ASN A 501 -12.12 -28.67 -17.44
CA ASN A 501 -11.11 -27.74 -17.94
C ASN A 501 -11.04 -27.75 -19.46
N SER A 502 -11.14 -28.93 -20.09
CA SER A 502 -11.16 -29.05 -21.55
C SER A 502 -12.37 -28.31 -22.15
N ILE A 503 -13.55 -28.45 -21.54
CA ILE A 503 -14.77 -27.75 -21.98
C ILE A 503 -14.62 -26.23 -21.81
N ILE A 504 -14.14 -25.78 -20.65
CA ILE A 504 -13.94 -24.34 -20.37
C ILE A 504 -12.95 -23.73 -21.37
N THR A 505 -11.87 -24.46 -21.69
CA THR A 505 -10.83 -24.00 -22.61
C THR A 505 -11.32 -24.04 -24.07
N SER A 506 -12.07 -25.07 -24.47
CA SER A 506 -12.59 -25.18 -25.85
C SER A 506 -13.67 -24.15 -26.16
N LEU A 507 -14.45 -23.74 -25.16
CA LEU A 507 -15.46 -22.70 -25.27
C LEU A 507 -14.90 -21.28 -25.02
N ASP A 508 -13.59 -21.14 -24.80
CA ASP A 508 -12.89 -19.88 -24.52
C ASP A 508 -13.53 -19.05 -23.39
N LEU A 509 -14.01 -19.74 -22.35
CA LEU A 509 -14.71 -19.11 -21.22
C LEU A 509 -13.76 -18.48 -20.19
N LEU A 510 -12.45 -18.67 -20.34
CA LEU A 510 -11.46 -18.06 -19.46
C LEU A 510 -11.28 -16.58 -19.83
N PRO A 511 -11.28 -15.65 -18.85
CA PRO A 511 -10.95 -14.25 -19.09
C PRO A 511 -9.58 -14.04 -19.76
N MET A 512 -8.64 -14.95 -19.51
CA MET A 512 -7.33 -15.04 -20.15
C MET A 512 -6.91 -16.51 -20.23
N ARG A 513 -6.35 -16.94 -21.36
CA ARG A 513 -5.87 -18.32 -21.52
C ARG A 513 -4.70 -18.59 -20.56
N ARG A 514 -4.52 -19.85 -20.18
CA ARG A 514 -3.38 -20.25 -19.35
C ARG A 514 -2.12 -20.25 -20.22
N PRO A 515 -0.94 -19.83 -19.69
CA PRO A 515 -0.69 -19.34 -18.33
C PRO A 515 -1.33 -17.96 -18.06
N SER A 516 -1.92 -17.78 -16.87
CA SER A 516 -2.48 -16.47 -16.46
C SER A 516 -1.39 -15.45 -16.16
N THR A 517 -1.72 -14.17 -16.14
CA THR A 517 -0.80 -13.08 -15.78
C THR A 517 0.04 -13.43 -14.54
N TYR A 518 1.35 -13.21 -14.63
CA TYR A 518 2.33 -13.43 -13.58
C TYR A 518 2.58 -14.90 -13.16
N SER A 519 2.08 -15.87 -13.91
CA SER A 519 2.33 -17.29 -13.60
C SER A 519 3.81 -17.63 -13.76
N GLY A 520 4.47 -17.10 -14.80
CA GLY A 520 5.90 -17.31 -15.02
C GLY A 520 6.74 -16.73 -13.87
N ILE A 521 6.48 -15.48 -13.52
CA ILE A 521 7.14 -14.78 -12.42
C ILE A 521 6.94 -15.47 -11.08
N ARG A 522 5.71 -15.90 -10.77
CA ARG A 522 5.42 -16.64 -9.54
C ARG A 522 6.18 -17.97 -9.54
N ASN A 523 6.20 -18.72 -10.63
CA ASN A 523 6.95 -19.97 -10.66
C ASN A 523 8.45 -19.74 -10.44
N HIS A 524 9.01 -18.71 -11.08
CA HIS A 524 10.41 -18.33 -10.92
C HIS A 524 10.75 -17.94 -9.47
N ALA A 525 9.91 -17.12 -8.83
CA ALA A 525 10.12 -16.71 -7.43
C ALA A 525 10.06 -17.88 -6.44
N LEU A 526 9.16 -18.85 -6.68
CA LEU A 526 9.07 -20.06 -5.87
C LEU A 526 10.32 -20.92 -6.03
N GLN A 527 10.76 -21.14 -7.27
CA GLN A 527 11.95 -21.92 -7.57
C GLN A 527 13.20 -21.28 -6.95
N ALA A 528 13.40 -19.98 -7.15
CA ALA A 528 14.54 -19.25 -6.58
C ALA A 528 14.54 -19.32 -5.05
N ALA A 529 13.39 -19.15 -4.39
CA ALA A 529 13.30 -19.27 -2.93
C ALA A 529 13.63 -20.69 -2.43
N GLN A 530 13.23 -21.74 -3.16
CA GLN A 530 13.56 -23.13 -2.84
C GLN A 530 15.05 -23.40 -2.99
N GLU A 531 15.65 -23.02 -4.11
CA GLU A 531 17.07 -23.23 -4.40
C GLU A 531 17.97 -22.50 -3.39
N ILE A 532 17.65 -21.25 -3.05
CA ILE A 532 18.40 -20.48 -2.04
C ILE A 532 18.26 -21.15 -0.66
N ASN A 533 17.07 -21.61 -0.29
CA ASN A 533 16.87 -22.31 0.99
C ASN A 533 17.62 -23.64 1.05
N GLU A 534 17.67 -24.40 -0.04
CA GLU A 534 18.45 -25.64 -0.15
C GLU A 534 19.95 -25.36 -0.03
N ALA A 535 20.46 -24.37 -0.75
CA ALA A 535 21.87 -23.96 -0.67
C ALA A 535 22.27 -23.48 0.73
N ALA A 536 21.41 -22.68 1.38
CA ALA A 536 21.58 -22.24 2.76
C ALA A 536 21.59 -23.43 3.75
N THR A 537 20.78 -24.45 3.51
CA THR A 537 20.72 -25.64 4.36
C THR A 537 21.98 -26.50 4.21
N GLN A 538 22.52 -26.60 2.99
CA GLN A 538 23.75 -27.35 2.71
C GLN A 538 25.00 -26.67 3.28
N THR A 539 25.09 -25.34 3.17
CA THR A 539 26.25 -24.56 3.64
C THR A 539 26.16 -24.20 5.12
N GLY A 540 24.96 -24.21 5.71
CA GLY A 540 24.71 -23.77 7.08
C GLY A 540 24.86 -22.26 7.30
N VAL A 541 25.08 -21.49 6.23
CA VAL A 541 25.27 -20.04 6.25
C VAL A 541 24.12 -19.40 5.48
N VAL A 542 23.41 -18.49 6.13
CA VAL A 542 22.49 -17.55 5.47
C VAL A 542 23.12 -16.17 5.63
N ASN A 543 23.31 -15.43 4.53
CA ASN A 543 23.85 -14.09 4.57
C ASN A 543 22.72 -13.05 4.40
N PRO A 544 22.20 -12.46 5.49
CA PRO A 544 21.04 -11.56 5.42
C PRO A 544 21.32 -10.25 4.66
N ASP A 545 22.59 -9.97 4.35
CA ASP A 545 23.04 -8.77 3.64
C ASP A 545 23.33 -9.04 2.15
N GLU A 546 23.28 -10.29 1.68
CA GLU A 546 23.51 -10.64 0.27
C GLU A 546 22.32 -10.29 -0.61
N CYS A 547 21.10 -10.67 -0.21
CA CYS A 547 19.88 -10.37 -0.94
C CYS A 547 18.63 -10.36 -0.04
N ILE A 548 17.52 -9.87 -0.58
CA ILE A 548 16.24 -9.81 0.14
C ILE A 548 15.74 -11.22 0.51
N THR A 549 15.89 -12.18 -0.38
CA THR A 549 15.40 -13.55 -0.14
C THR A 549 16.16 -14.22 1.00
N GLU A 550 17.48 -14.09 1.06
CA GLU A 550 18.28 -14.59 2.19
C GLU A 550 17.94 -13.88 3.50
N ARG A 551 17.66 -12.58 3.47
CA ARG A 551 17.18 -11.84 4.64
C ARG A 551 15.86 -12.39 5.18
N LEU A 552 14.93 -12.71 4.28
CA LEU A 552 13.63 -13.29 4.62
C LEU A 552 13.79 -14.72 5.16
N LEU A 553 14.69 -15.52 4.58
CA LEU A 553 15.02 -16.87 5.06
C LEU A 553 15.67 -16.84 6.44
N ALA A 554 16.60 -15.91 6.70
CA ALA A 554 17.20 -15.72 8.01
C ALA A 554 16.14 -15.37 9.07
N ALA A 555 15.19 -14.50 8.73
CA ALA A 555 14.06 -14.16 9.60
C ALA A 555 13.15 -15.37 9.85
N MET A 556 12.85 -16.16 8.81
CA MET A 556 12.09 -17.41 8.92
C MET A 556 12.76 -18.40 9.89
N GLN A 557 14.06 -18.67 9.69
CA GLN A 557 14.83 -19.58 10.56
C GLN A 557 14.89 -19.07 12.00
N ARG A 558 15.01 -17.75 12.21
CA ARG A 558 14.99 -17.14 13.55
C ARG A 558 13.63 -17.31 14.23
N GLU A 559 12.52 -17.10 13.52
CA GLU A 559 11.18 -17.31 14.07
C GLU A 559 10.95 -18.79 14.44
N GLN A 560 11.36 -19.72 13.56
CA GLN A 560 11.26 -21.16 13.80
C GLN A 560 12.01 -21.60 15.06
N ARG A 561 13.24 -21.09 15.27
CA ARG A 561 14.01 -21.34 16.50
C ARG A 561 13.33 -20.82 17.77
N GLN A 562 12.50 -19.79 17.65
CA GLN A 562 11.72 -19.23 18.78
C GLN A 562 10.36 -19.93 18.99
N GLY A 563 10.08 -21.02 18.26
CA GLY A 563 8.78 -21.69 18.29
C GLY A 563 7.64 -20.86 17.71
N LYS A 564 7.95 -19.79 16.98
CA LYS A 564 6.97 -18.94 16.29
C LYS A 564 6.97 -19.34 14.81
N SER A 565 5.86 -19.83 14.28
CA SER A 565 5.76 -20.20 12.86
C SER A 565 4.83 -19.23 12.11
N LYS A 566 5.24 -17.96 11.98
CA LYS A 566 4.45 -16.98 11.22
C LYS A 566 4.94 -16.81 9.78
N ILE A 567 6.21 -17.11 9.49
CA ILE A 567 6.82 -17.12 8.14
C ILE A 567 7.12 -18.58 7.75
N ASP A 568 6.59 -19.02 6.61
CA ASP A 568 6.93 -20.27 5.95
C ASP A 568 7.63 -19.99 4.62
N LEU A 569 8.23 -21.01 4.00
CA LEU A 569 8.95 -20.86 2.72
C LEU A 569 8.04 -20.32 1.62
N LEU A 570 6.76 -20.72 1.59
CA LEU A 570 5.76 -20.15 0.69
C LEU A 570 5.49 -18.68 0.96
N GLY A 571 5.57 -18.23 2.21
CA GLY A 571 5.51 -16.82 2.58
C GLY A 571 6.74 -16.04 2.10
N VAL A 572 7.93 -16.63 2.14
CA VAL A 572 9.14 -16.02 1.56
C VAL A 572 9.02 -15.90 0.04
N ALA A 573 8.61 -16.98 -0.64
CA ALA A 573 8.37 -16.97 -2.09
C ALA A 573 7.27 -15.98 -2.49
N ALA A 574 6.19 -15.87 -1.71
CA ALA A 574 5.11 -14.91 -1.97
C ALA A 574 5.61 -13.46 -1.89
N GLU A 575 6.45 -13.15 -0.91
CA GLU A 575 7.05 -11.82 -0.75
C GLU A 575 8.01 -11.50 -1.91
N ALA A 576 8.86 -12.46 -2.29
CA ALA A 576 9.77 -12.32 -3.42
C ALA A 576 9.01 -12.13 -4.74
N ALA A 577 7.93 -12.90 -4.96
CA ALA A 577 7.06 -12.76 -6.11
C ALA A 577 6.42 -11.36 -6.17
N ASP A 578 5.91 -10.84 -5.05
CA ASP A 578 5.32 -9.49 -5.03
C ASP A 578 6.33 -8.39 -5.35
N HIS A 579 7.52 -8.45 -4.74
CA HIS A 579 8.56 -7.48 -5.01
C HIS A 579 9.03 -7.53 -6.46
N LEU A 580 9.13 -8.73 -7.03
CA LEU A 580 9.48 -8.96 -8.42
C LEU A 580 8.42 -8.33 -9.34
N LEU A 581 7.14 -8.56 -9.05
CA LEU A 581 6.02 -7.97 -9.80
C LEU A 581 5.98 -6.45 -9.73
N ALA A 582 6.13 -5.88 -8.53
CA ALA A 582 6.11 -4.44 -8.34
C ALA A 582 7.30 -3.75 -9.04
N GLY A 583 8.47 -4.39 -9.07
CA GLY A 583 9.70 -3.81 -9.61
C GLY A 583 9.81 -3.81 -11.13
N ILE A 584 9.16 -4.75 -11.84
CA ILE A 584 9.26 -4.88 -13.30
C ILE A 584 8.50 -3.75 -14.00
N ASP A 585 7.17 -3.75 -13.89
CA ASP A 585 6.30 -2.90 -14.71
C ASP A 585 6.49 -1.41 -14.34
N THR A 586 6.54 -1.09 -13.05
CA THR A 586 6.57 0.32 -12.61
C THR A 586 7.85 1.05 -13.04
N THR A 587 8.99 0.38 -12.96
CA THR A 587 10.29 0.93 -13.37
C THR A 587 10.37 1.05 -14.89
N ALA A 588 9.97 -0.01 -15.62
CA ALA A 588 10.02 -0.04 -17.07
C ALA A 588 9.09 1.02 -17.68
N ASP A 589 7.86 1.12 -17.20
CA ASP A 589 6.87 2.11 -17.67
C ASP A 589 7.34 3.55 -17.41
N THR A 590 7.91 3.82 -16.23
CA THR A 590 8.43 5.16 -15.91
C THR A 590 9.56 5.55 -16.87
N LEU A 591 10.51 4.64 -17.12
CA LEU A 591 11.61 4.89 -18.04
C LEU A 591 11.12 5.04 -19.49
N MET A 592 10.13 4.23 -19.89
CA MET A 592 9.53 4.29 -21.22
C MET A 592 8.91 5.68 -21.44
N TRP A 593 8.08 6.16 -20.51
CA TRP A 593 7.47 7.48 -20.62
C TRP A 593 8.49 8.62 -20.57
N ALA A 594 9.54 8.50 -19.75
CA ALA A 594 10.62 9.48 -19.71
C ALA A 594 11.32 9.58 -21.08
N ILE A 595 11.67 8.43 -21.68
CA ILE A 595 12.34 8.39 -22.99
C ILE A 595 11.41 8.86 -24.10
N PHE A 596 10.14 8.46 -24.07
CA PHE A 596 9.12 8.94 -25.01
C PHE A 596 8.95 10.46 -24.95
N LEU A 597 8.83 11.03 -23.74
CA LEU A 597 8.70 12.48 -23.56
C LEU A 597 9.94 13.22 -24.08
N LEU A 598 11.14 12.72 -23.78
CA LEU A 598 12.41 13.34 -24.20
C LEU A 598 12.69 13.18 -25.70
N SER A 599 12.14 12.17 -26.37
CA SER A 599 12.35 11.93 -27.80
C SER A 599 11.47 12.82 -28.70
N ARG A 600 10.42 13.43 -28.15
CA ARG A 600 9.53 14.31 -28.92
C ARG A 600 10.24 15.57 -29.41
N PRO A 601 10.04 16.00 -30.66
CA PRO A 601 10.68 17.19 -31.22
C PRO A 601 10.47 18.46 -30.40
N GLU A 602 9.28 18.67 -29.83
CA GLU A 602 8.97 19.83 -28.98
C GLU A 602 9.74 19.87 -27.65
N ASN A 603 10.19 18.70 -27.17
CA ASN A 603 10.88 18.54 -25.90
C ASN A 603 12.40 18.45 -26.06
N ARG A 604 12.92 18.62 -27.29
CA ARG A 604 14.36 18.56 -27.60
C ARG A 604 15.19 19.49 -26.71
N LYS A 605 14.70 20.70 -26.42
CA LYS A 605 15.35 21.66 -25.51
C LYS A 605 15.61 21.07 -24.12
N TYR A 606 14.67 20.26 -23.60
CA TYR A 606 14.79 19.62 -22.30
C TYR A 606 15.78 18.46 -22.34
N GLN A 607 15.77 17.69 -23.42
CA GLN A 607 16.76 16.64 -23.66
C GLN A 607 18.17 17.20 -23.76
N ASP A 608 18.37 18.30 -24.47
CA ASP A 608 19.67 18.94 -24.62
C ASP A 608 20.17 19.56 -23.29
N THR A 609 19.25 20.11 -22.48
CA THR A 609 19.56 20.59 -21.12
C THR A 609 20.00 19.44 -20.20
N LEU A 610 19.30 18.30 -20.24
CA LEU A 610 19.68 17.11 -19.47
C LEU A 610 21.06 16.59 -19.90
N ARG A 611 21.31 16.52 -21.21
CA ARG A 611 22.64 16.15 -21.75
C ARG A 611 23.72 17.13 -21.31
N ALA A 612 23.43 18.42 -21.26
CA ALA A 612 24.38 19.43 -20.80
C ALA A 612 24.70 19.25 -19.31
N GLU A 613 23.72 18.97 -18.45
CA GLU A 613 23.92 18.66 -17.03
C GLU A 613 24.80 17.41 -16.84
N ILE A 614 24.49 16.33 -17.56
CA ILE A 614 25.27 15.08 -17.49
C ILE A 614 26.70 15.30 -18.01
N ARG A 615 26.85 16.02 -19.13
CA ARG A 615 28.18 16.37 -19.64
C ARG A 615 28.92 17.30 -18.69
N ALA A 616 28.26 18.16 -17.90
CA ALA A 616 28.96 19.03 -16.96
C ALA A 616 29.68 18.25 -15.84
N LEU A 617 29.38 16.97 -15.62
CA LEU A 617 30.07 16.09 -14.67
C LEU A 617 31.51 15.71 -15.06
N HIS A 618 32.20 16.49 -15.91
CA HIS A 618 33.60 16.22 -16.24
C HIS A 618 34.46 16.18 -14.97
N VAL A 619 35.27 15.12 -14.85
CA VAL A 619 36.33 14.85 -13.86
C VAL A 619 35.96 13.93 -12.66
N ASN A 620 35.00 13.00 -12.78
CA ASN A 620 34.97 11.80 -11.89
C ASN A 620 34.24 10.57 -12.48
N GLY A 621 33.79 10.62 -13.74
CA GLY A 621 33.29 9.41 -14.42
C GLY A 621 34.47 8.47 -14.69
N LYS A 622 34.33 7.20 -14.32
CA LYS A 622 35.33 6.15 -14.59
C LYS A 622 35.72 6.18 -16.09
N GLU A 623 36.94 5.76 -16.44
CA GLU A 623 37.49 5.79 -17.82
C GLU A 623 36.60 5.10 -18.89
N ASN A 624 35.61 4.30 -18.47
CA ASN A 624 34.63 3.62 -19.30
C ASN A 624 33.41 4.46 -19.70
N GLY A 625 33.31 5.73 -19.27
CA GLY A 625 32.17 6.61 -19.58
C GLY A 625 30.89 6.30 -18.80
N SER A 626 30.96 5.46 -17.74
CA SER A 626 29.83 5.21 -16.85
C SER A 626 29.66 6.33 -15.82
N VAL A 627 28.41 6.57 -15.40
CA VAL A 627 28.08 7.52 -14.33
C VAL A 627 27.81 6.73 -13.06
N ASP A 628 28.50 7.09 -11.97
CA ASP A 628 28.24 6.51 -10.65
C ASP A 628 26.80 6.84 -10.20
N PRO A 629 25.97 5.84 -9.84
CA PRO A 629 24.62 6.07 -9.32
C PRO A 629 24.54 7.06 -8.15
N VAL A 630 25.55 7.10 -7.29
CA VAL A 630 25.64 8.04 -6.15
C VAL A 630 25.81 9.49 -6.62
N VAL A 631 26.45 9.69 -7.77
CA VAL A 631 26.61 11.01 -8.40
C VAL A 631 25.33 11.38 -9.15
N ALA A 632 24.76 10.43 -9.90
CA ALA A 632 23.50 10.64 -10.64
C ALA A 632 22.33 11.03 -9.73
N ASP A 633 22.24 10.45 -8.53
CA ASP A 633 21.20 10.77 -7.53
C ASP A 633 21.24 12.24 -7.05
N LYS A 634 22.35 12.96 -7.27
CA LYS A 634 22.52 14.36 -6.88
C LYS A 634 22.22 15.35 -8.01
N LEU A 635 21.88 14.87 -9.20
CA LEU A 635 21.62 15.71 -10.36
C LEU A 635 20.21 16.34 -10.29
N PRO A 636 20.10 17.67 -10.12
CA PRO A 636 18.81 18.31 -9.89
C PRO A 636 17.90 18.29 -11.12
N TYR A 637 18.44 18.44 -12.33
CA TYR A 637 17.61 18.44 -13.55
C TYR A 637 17.18 17.03 -13.93
N LEU A 638 18.03 16.01 -13.76
CA LEU A 638 17.63 14.61 -13.86
C LEU A 638 16.48 14.27 -12.89
N ASP A 639 16.57 14.64 -11.61
CA ASP A 639 15.51 14.44 -10.62
C ASP A 639 14.20 15.16 -11.02
N ALA A 640 14.31 16.38 -11.56
CA ALA A 640 13.14 17.12 -12.08
C ALA A 640 12.49 16.40 -13.27
N VAL A 641 13.27 15.87 -14.21
CA VAL A 641 12.76 15.10 -15.37
C VAL A 641 12.03 13.84 -14.90
N ILE A 642 12.59 13.09 -13.95
CA ILE A 642 11.96 11.89 -13.39
C ILE A 642 10.65 12.26 -12.68
N LYS A 643 10.65 13.30 -11.84
CA LYS A 643 9.45 13.75 -11.12
C LYS A 643 8.36 14.23 -12.06
N GLU A 644 8.70 14.98 -13.11
CA GLU A 644 7.73 15.44 -14.10
C GLU A 644 7.16 14.27 -14.92
N THR A 645 7.99 13.27 -15.23
CA THR A 645 7.51 12.04 -15.87
C THR A 645 6.49 11.33 -14.98
N LEU A 646 6.79 11.14 -13.68
CA LEU A 646 5.87 10.52 -12.73
C LEU A 646 4.59 11.34 -12.50
N ARG A 647 4.68 12.67 -12.60
CA ARG A 647 3.52 13.57 -12.51
C ARG A 647 2.58 13.41 -13.70
N LEU A 648 3.13 13.32 -14.91
CA LEU A 648 2.37 13.18 -16.16
C LEU A 648 1.86 11.75 -16.39
N PHE A 649 2.70 10.76 -16.07
CA PHE A 649 2.46 9.34 -16.32
C PHE A 649 2.80 8.52 -15.07
N ALA A 650 1.89 8.54 -14.11
CA ALA A 650 1.97 7.65 -12.96
C ALA A 650 1.78 6.20 -13.42
N PRO A 651 2.72 5.27 -13.13
CA PRO A 651 2.58 3.85 -13.51
C PRO A 651 1.35 3.16 -12.91
N LEU A 652 0.88 3.66 -11.76
CA LEU A 652 -0.33 3.21 -11.09
C LEU A 652 -1.35 4.35 -11.02
N PRO A 653 -2.09 4.65 -12.10
CA PRO A 653 -3.10 5.72 -12.13
C PRO A 653 -4.44 5.28 -11.51
N GLY A 654 -4.48 4.08 -10.92
CA GLY A 654 -5.66 3.48 -10.33
C GLY A 654 -6.01 4.11 -8.99
N THR A 655 -7.31 4.07 -8.65
CA THR A 655 -7.75 4.43 -7.31
C THR A 655 -7.30 3.35 -6.34
N GLU A 656 -6.67 3.74 -5.23
CA GLU A 656 -6.25 2.83 -4.16
C GLU A 656 -7.34 2.80 -3.06
N PRO A 657 -8.38 1.93 -3.14
CA PRO A 657 -9.56 2.01 -2.27
C PRO A 657 -9.26 1.66 -0.82
N ARG A 658 -9.63 2.57 0.09
CA ARG A 658 -9.56 2.35 1.53
C ARG A 658 -10.93 2.40 2.19
N LEU A 659 -11.17 1.52 3.17
CA LEU A 659 -12.41 1.40 3.92
C LEU A 659 -12.33 2.15 5.24
N ALA A 660 -13.25 3.07 5.51
CA ALA A 660 -13.38 3.71 6.82
C ALA A 660 -13.85 2.68 7.87
N GLU A 661 -13.08 2.46 8.94
CA GLU A 661 -13.49 1.59 10.06
C GLU A 661 -14.42 2.29 11.05
N SER A 662 -14.34 3.61 11.14
CA SER A 662 -15.15 4.45 12.01
C SER A 662 -15.68 5.67 11.26
N ASP A 663 -16.75 6.25 11.77
CA ASP A 663 -17.27 7.52 11.27
C ASP A 663 -16.18 8.60 11.35
N THR A 664 -16.09 9.40 10.29
CA THR A 664 -15.09 10.47 10.18
C THR A 664 -15.65 11.62 9.34
N VAL A 665 -14.92 12.72 9.26
CA VAL A 665 -15.31 13.88 8.48
C VAL A 665 -14.17 14.21 7.52
N ILE A 666 -14.49 14.32 6.23
CA ILE A 666 -13.55 14.75 5.18
C ILE A 666 -14.17 15.92 4.44
N ASP A 667 -13.45 17.04 4.41
CA ASP A 667 -13.84 18.26 3.68
C ASP A 667 -15.28 18.72 3.98
N GLY A 668 -15.70 18.59 5.25
CA GLY A 668 -17.03 18.96 5.73
C GLY A 668 -18.12 17.90 5.53
N TYR A 669 -17.83 16.79 4.85
CA TYR A 669 -18.76 15.68 4.67
C TYR A 669 -18.58 14.61 5.75
N VAL A 670 -19.69 14.15 6.33
CA VAL A 670 -19.70 13.01 7.25
C VAL A 670 -19.56 11.71 6.45
N ILE A 671 -18.50 10.97 6.72
CA ILE A 671 -18.17 9.70 6.07
C ILE A 671 -18.39 8.59 7.11
N PRO A 672 -19.48 7.81 7.02
CA PRO A 672 -19.76 6.75 7.97
C PRO A 672 -18.82 5.56 7.77
N ALA A 673 -18.67 4.76 8.84
CA ALA A 673 -17.98 3.48 8.80
C ALA A 673 -18.53 2.58 7.68
N GLY A 674 -17.64 1.83 7.03
CA GLY A 674 -17.96 0.99 5.89
C GLY A 674 -17.98 1.73 4.54
N THR A 675 -17.68 3.03 4.51
CA THR A 675 -17.51 3.78 3.26
C THR A 675 -16.10 3.61 2.72
N VAL A 676 -16.00 3.38 1.41
CA VAL A 676 -14.74 3.35 0.67
C VAL A 676 -14.37 4.77 0.23
N GLY A 677 -13.23 5.26 0.69
CA GLY A 677 -12.60 6.49 0.23
C GLY A 677 -11.52 6.21 -0.80
N VAL A 678 -11.50 6.99 -1.88
CA VAL A 678 -10.43 7.01 -2.88
C VAL A 678 -9.97 8.43 -3.15
N GLN A 679 -8.71 8.58 -3.56
CA GLN A 679 -8.24 9.83 -4.15
C GLN A 679 -8.56 9.87 -5.65
N GLY A 680 -9.10 10.99 -6.13
CA GLY A 680 -9.24 11.34 -7.53
C GLY A 680 -7.93 11.84 -8.13
N SER A 681 -7.73 11.61 -9.43
CA SER A 681 -6.59 12.14 -10.17
C SER A 681 -6.74 13.66 -10.36
N ARG A 682 -5.85 14.45 -9.75
CA ARG A 682 -5.73 15.88 -10.05
C ARG A 682 -4.72 16.04 -11.18
N ASP A 683 -5.17 16.44 -12.36
CA ASP A 683 -4.24 17.05 -13.32
C ASP A 683 -3.79 18.39 -12.73
N VAL A 684 -2.48 18.58 -12.64
CA VAL A 684 -1.83 19.89 -12.39
C VAL A 684 -1.42 20.48 -13.72
#